data_AF-A0A075HKN6-F1
#
_entry.id   AF-A0A075HKN6-F1
#
_cell.length_a   1.000
_cell.length_b   1.000
_cell.length_c   1.000
_cell.angle_alpha   90.00
_cell.angle_beta   90.00
_cell.angle_gamma   90.00
#
_symmetry.space_group_name_H-M   'P 1'
#
loop_
_entity.id
_entity.type
_entity.pdbx_description
1 polymer ?
#
loop_
_entity_poly.entity_id
_entity_poly.type
_entity_poly.pdbx_seq_one_letter_code
_entity_poly.pdbx_strand_id
1 'polypeptide(L)'
;MDDTAIKNQFWDEFEHFIESLDASSDLRRKVVDKQPVPVVWGFWKWLHEDLPLHHGYSDKHVELLQGPSNPSGRHVYKSRPKRINWRIYPVKEGDKVQYYTTVAPICEIDAVCSVPSIKPGMMIYESSRRILNPMLKQKEWQRGLDSSRIVSISSFLDDVDNSFSNACMIFAPDNSSIQWEDGGDGIPIRIWIDFQFLVEDQVRGSPYMTDHTTVKDLRPLSIIDGQHRVRGGMRSQRGHELNIPVILFPPKLKNRGAAKYFAEINTLAEPLNVLHELFMRHKFALSSRKEERTYAKYDGTKNTFRDRANRLAYEAAAHINLHQHTAEDPPEFGALFSLIRILEENTNENNYVIAADMWVKHAHKWFMPGGPYPPPPNRGEDREDYFKEAANFFDAFMDVCNEGWGDKKKRWLLWHELQANDGQGKRPYIQYNTSVRSLLVNYPNVVKMVRDSGFSSTVITRNRFKQALRTLGNIDWLDRRLKPYYIGTGEPPWQSLARWMKDALERGEEDPYPVSEVMSEDISSERGKGLLSPVEKGGIDFTQPVYKWPHPNEPLEVVVTRPINARRACEGQLYDLDLNSLNQKAGFKVKSYGKPDSTTFTIHHWNGIDQYPELTFVCTWGTTVDRRVSSRITLVRP
;
A
#
# COMPACT_ATOMS: atom_id res chain seq x y z
N MET A 1 -26.16 26.90 32.63
CA MET A 1 -26.11 27.25 31.19
C MET A 1 -26.54 26.02 30.41
N ASP A 2 -27.31 26.21 29.35
CA ASP A 2 -27.62 25.16 28.38
C ASP A 2 -26.31 24.68 27.71
N ASP A 3 -26.13 23.36 27.54
CA ASP A 3 -24.96 22.76 26.89
C ASP A 3 -24.77 23.33 25.47
N THR A 4 -25.87 23.72 24.81
CA THR A 4 -25.85 24.41 23.51
C THR A 4 -25.23 25.80 23.60
N ALA A 5 -25.52 26.56 24.65
CA ALA A 5 -24.95 27.89 24.87
C ALA A 5 -23.45 27.82 25.17
N ILE A 6 -23.02 26.83 25.97
CA ILE A 6 -21.59 26.60 26.26
C ILE A 6 -20.85 26.17 24.99
N LYS A 7 -21.47 25.28 24.18
CA LYS A 7 -20.92 24.83 22.90
C LYS A 7 -20.71 26.00 21.94
N ASN A 8 -21.71 26.85 21.77
CA ASN A 8 -21.62 28.00 20.86
C ASN A 8 -20.56 28.99 21.34
N GLN A 9 -20.55 29.32 22.64
CA GLN A 9 -19.54 30.20 23.23
C GLN A 9 -18.12 29.66 23.02
N PHE A 10 -17.89 28.36 23.23
CA PHE A 10 -16.58 27.76 22.98
C PHE A 10 -16.17 27.87 21.51
N TRP A 11 -17.08 27.61 20.56
CA TRP A 11 -16.75 27.72 19.14
C TRP A 11 -16.45 29.15 18.73
N ASP A 12 -17.22 30.12 19.21
CA ASP A 12 -16.96 31.54 19.00
C ASP A 12 -15.59 31.95 19.56
N GLU A 13 -15.26 31.51 20.78
CA GLU A 13 -13.95 31.75 21.41
C GLU A 13 -12.80 31.04 20.69
N PHE A 14 -13.03 29.82 20.18
CA PHE A 14 -12.04 29.04 19.45
C PHE A 14 -11.77 29.63 18.06
N GLU A 15 -12.80 30.03 17.33
CA GLU A 15 -12.66 30.74 16.06
C GLU A 15 -11.90 32.06 16.27
N HIS A 16 -12.27 32.82 17.30
CA HIS A 16 -11.56 34.05 17.66
C HIS A 16 -10.08 33.78 18.03
N PHE A 17 -9.80 32.70 18.76
CA PHE A 17 -8.42 32.26 19.02
C PHE A 17 -7.66 31.97 17.72
N ILE A 18 -8.24 31.21 16.79
CA ILE A 18 -7.62 30.88 15.51
C ILE A 18 -7.36 32.14 14.68
N GLU A 19 -8.33 33.07 14.64
CA GLU A 19 -8.20 34.36 13.96
C GLU A 19 -7.12 35.25 14.59
N SER A 20 -6.95 35.17 15.91
CA SER A 20 -5.92 35.91 16.66
C SER A 20 -4.49 35.38 16.47
N LEU A 21 -4.31 34.22 15.84
CA LEU A 21 -2.98 33.67 15.58
C LEU A 21 -2.24 34.46 14.51
N ASP A 22 -1.03 34.93 14.84
CA ASP A 22 -0.15 35.65 13.92
C ASP A 22 0.05 34.85 12.62
N ALA A 23 -0.16 35.53 11.49
CA ALA A 23 -0.01 35.01 10.14
C ALA A 23 1.38 34.42 9.86
N SER A 24 2.41 34.91 10.55
CA SER A 24 3.80 34.44 10.39
C SER A 24 4.16 33.27 11.32
N SER A 25 3.30 32.93 12.28
CA SER A 25 3.63 31.97 13.31
C SER A 25 3.62 30.52 12.81
N ASP A 26 4.65 29.78 13.21
CA ASP A 26 4.73 28.32 13.03
C ASP A 26 3.51 27.59 13.64
N LEU A 27 2.86 28.21 14.63
CA LEU A 27 1.65 27.70 15.28
C LEU A 27 0.45 27.75 14.32
N ARG A 28 0.20 28.87 13.63
CA ARG A 28 -0.87 28.98 12.63
C ARG A 28 -0.66 27.98 11.49
N ARG A 29 0.58 27.82 11.01
CA ARG A 29 0.93 26.83 9.97
C ARG A 29 0.71 25.38 10.40
N LYS A 30 0.80 25.09 11.71
CA LYS A 30 0.54 23.75 12.28
C LYS A 30 -0.93 23.51 12.61
N VAL A 31 -1.67 24.56 13.00
CA VAL A 31 -3.05 24.47 13.46
C VAL A 31 -4.05 24.68 12.31
N VAL A 32 -3.79 25.59 11.39
CA VAL A 32 -4.70 25.95 10.28
C VAL A 32 -4.40 25.12 9.02
N ASP A 33 -3.13 25.07 8.59
CA ASP A 33 -2.77 24.38 7.33
C ASP A 33 -2.61 22.87 7.48
N LYS A 34 -2.47 22.38 8.71
CA LYS A 34 -2.12 20.99 9.03
C LYS A 34 -3.12 20.28 9.94
N GLN A 35 -4.28 20.85 10.24
CA GLN A 35 -5.29 20.15 11.05
C GLN A 35 -5.73 18.87 10.32
N PRO A 36 -5.29 17.66 10.74
CA PRO A 36 -5.68 16.41 10.09
C PRO A 36 -7.03 15.93 10.62
N VAL A 37 -7.59 16.64 11.61
CA VAL A 37 -8.73 16.23 12.41
C VAL A 37 -9.56 17.49 12.68
N PRO A 38 -10.85 17.52 12.30
CA PRO A 38 -11.75 18.55 12.78
C PRO A 38 -11.76 18.48 14.31
N VAL A 39 -11.52 19.58 15.02
CA VAL A 39 -11.81 19.61 16.46
C VAL A 39 -13.30 19.29 16.58
N VAL A 40 -13.66 18.23 17.31
CA VAL A 40 -15.06 17.82 17.49
C VAL A 40 -15.47 18.13 18.91
N TRP A 41 -16.62 18.79 19.07
CA TRP A 41 -17.22 19.04 20.39
C TRP A 41 -17.37 17.72 21.16
N GLY A 42 -16.94 17.71 22.42
CA GLY A 42 -16.99 16.52 23.28
C GLY A 42 -15.81 15.56 23.14
N PHE A 43 -14.80 15.85 22.32
CA PHE A 43 -13.61 14.99 22.17
C PHE A 43 -12.81 14.84 23.49
N TRP A 44 -12.82 15.83 24.39
CA TRP A 44 -12.21 15.67 25.72
C TRP A 44 -12.95 14.61 26.57
N LYS A 45 -14.28 14.51 26.47
CA LYS A 45 -15.05 13.44 27.14
C LYS A 45 -14.70 12.05 26.59
N TRP A 46 -14.15 11.97 25.38
CA TRP A 46 -13.65 10.71 24.80
C TRP A 46 -12.30 10.30 25.42
N LEU A 47 -11.41 11.26 25.70
CA LEU A 47 -10.08 11.00 26.26
C LEU A 47 -10.11 10.47 27.71
N HIS A 48 -11.23 10.61 28.41
CA HIS A 48 -11.44 10.11 29.77
C HIS A 48 -12.30 8.82 29.73
N GLU A 49 -11.66 7.67 29.56
CA GLU A 49 -12.35 6.36 29.49
C GLU A 49 -13.11 6.00 30.78
N ASP A 50 -12.79 6.69 31.87
CA ASP A 50 -13.42 6.57 33.19
C ASP A 50 -14.80 7.26 33.27
N LEU A 51 -15.26 7.92 32.21
CA LEU A 51 -16.60 8.50 32.12
C LEU A 51 -17.58 7.52 31.46
N PRO A 52 -18.33 6.71 32.23
CA PRO A 52 -19.29 5.77 31.69
C PRO A 52 -20.47 6.49 31.02
N LEU A 53 -20.99 5.88 29.95
CA LEU A 53 -22.28 6.21 29.37
C LEU A 53 -23.35 5.35 30.03
N HIS A 54 -24.37 5.95 30.63
CA HIS A 54 -25.36 5.23 31.44
C HIS A 54 -26.56 4.69 30.65
N HIS A 55 -26.66 4.99 29.36
CA HIS A 55 -27.71 4.48 28.47
C HIS A 55 -27.24 3.26 27.66
N GLY A 56 -28.17 2.38 27.29
CA GLY A 56 -27.92 1.10 26.65
C GLY A 56 -29.18 0.26 26.50
N TYR A 57 -29.03 -0.93 25.91
CA TYR A 57 -30.16 -1.85 25.77
C TYR A 57 -30.53 -2.48 27.12
N SER A 58 -31.83 -2.47 27.47
CA SER A 58 -32.43 -3.08 28.67
C SER A 58 -32.28 -2.31 29.99
N ASP A 59 -33.25 -2.52 30.89
CA ASP A 59 -33.22 -2.04 32.29
C ASP A 59 -32.10 -2.67 33.13
N LYS A 60 -31.43 -3.70 32.58
CA LYS A 60 -30.27 -4.36 33.19
C LYS A 60 -28.95 -3.69 32.84
N HIS A 61 -28.92 -2.80 31.86
CA HIS A 61 -27.72 -2.05 31.52
C HIS A 61 -27.31 -1.15 32.68
N VAL A 62 -26.01 -1.08 32.93
CA VAL A 62 -25.41 -0.24 33.97
C VAL A 62 -24.62 0.88 33.32
N GLU A 63 -23.71 0.49 32.41
CA GLU A 63 -22.85 1.44 31.72
C GLU A 63 -22.21 0.84 30.47
N LEU A 64 -21.83 1.74 29.57
CA LEU A 64 -20.96 1.51 28.44
C LEU A 64 -19.65 2.28 28.66
N LEU A 65 -18.53 1.54 28.64
CA LEU A 65 -17.18 2.08 28.72
C LEU A 65 -16.58 2.11 27.31
N GLN A 66 -16.41 3.32 26.76
CA GLN A 66 -15.95 3.53 25.39
C GLN A 66 -14.97 4.70 25.31
N GLY A 67 -13.79 4.45 24.77
CA GLY A 67 -12.70 5.42 24.65
C GLY A 67 -11.62 5.01 23.64
N PRO A 68 -10.49 5.75 23.55
CA PRO A 68 -9.43 5.51 22.57
C PRO A 68 -8.85 4.09 22.59
N SER A 69 -8.69 3.49 23.76
CA SER A 69 -8.15 2.15 23.97
C SER A 69 -9.17 1.05 23.62
N ASN A 70 -10.46 1.35 23.75
CA ASN A 70 -11.55 0.48 23.36
C ASN A 70 -12.69 1.22 22.61
N PRO A 71 -12.48 1.57 21.33
CA PRO A 71 -13.50 2.32 20.59
C PRO A 71 -14.77 1.51 20.30
N SER A 72 -14.69 0.18 20.36
CA SER A 72 -15.83 -0.73 20.16
C SER A 72 -16.79 -0.71 21.35
N GLY A 73 -16.36 -0.16 22.49
CA GLY A 73 -17.16 -0.09 23.71
C GLY A 73 -17.30 -1.44 24.42
N ARG A 74 -17.35 -1.40 25.75
CA ARG A 74 -17.66 -2.54 26.62
C ARG A 74 -18.91 -2.24 27.43
N HIS A 75 -19.92 -3.10 27.33
CA HIS A 75 -21.12 -2.99 28.14
C HIS A 75 -20.97 -3.75 29.46
N VAL A 76 -21.58 -3.19 30.50
CA VAL A 76 -21.74 -3.82 31.81
C VAL A 76 -23.23 -3.88 32.15
N TYR A 77 -23.66 -5.04 32.61
CA TYR A 77 -25.04 -5.34 33.00
C TYR A 77 -25.09 -5.88 34.42
N LYS A 78 -26.16 -5.59 35.16
CA LYS A 78 -26.39 -6.15 36.52
C LYS A 78 -26.90 -7.60 36.51
N SER A 79 -27.39 -8.06 35.36
CA SER A 79 -27.81 -9.44 35.07
C SER A 79 -28.10 -9.58 33.56
N ARG A 80 -28.34 -10.80 33.08
CA ARG A 80 -28.63 -11.03 31.64
C ARG A 80 -29.92 -10.32 31.19
N PRO A 81 -29.87 -9.49 30.12
CA PRO A 81 -31.05 -8.88 29.52
C PRO A 81 -32.04 -9.88 28.92
N LYS A 82 -33.24 -9.39 28.56
CA LYS A 82 -34.17 -10.14 27.71
C LYS A 82 -33.62 -10.30 26.30
N ARG A 83 -33.90 -11.44 25.67
CA ARG A 83 -33.53 -11.71 24.27
C ARG A 83 -34.06 -10.64 23.31
N ILE A 84 -33.21 -10.24 22.37
CA ILE A 84 -33.58 -9.34 21.26
C ILE A 84 -34.34 -10.15 20.21
N ASN A 85 -35.29 -9.49 19.53
CA ASN A 85 -36.04 -10.09 18.44
C ASN A 85 -36.18 -9.13 17.27
N TRP A 86 -35.65 -9.53 16.11
CA TRP A 86 -35.80 -8.74 14.88
C TRP A 86 -36.64 -9.50 13.87
N ARG A 87 -37.67 -8.85 13.34
CA ARG A 87 -38.46 -9.36 12.23
C ARG A 87 -37.69 -9.13 10.93
N ILE A 88 -37.41 -10.19 10.20
CA ILE A 88 -36.53 -10.15 9.03
C ILE A 88 -37.31 -10.44 7.76
N TYR A 89 -36.92 -9.78 6.67
CA TYR A 89 -37.53 -9.93 5.36
C TYR A 89 -36.50 -10.45 4.36
N PRO A 90 -36.72 -11.61 3.73
CA PRO A 90 -35.75 -12.22 2.83
C PRO A 90 -35.66 -11.45 1.51
N VAL A 91 -34.44 -11.21 1.05
CA VAL A 91 -34.16 -10.74 -0.33
C VAL A 91 -33.61 -11.93 -1.12
N LYS A 92 -34.31 -12.26 -2.21
CA LYS A 92 -34.04 -13.44 -3.03
C LYS A 92 -33.47 -13.05 -4.39
N GLU A 93 -32.55 -13.86 -4.90
CA GLU A 93 -32.11 -13.86 -6.29
C GLU A 93 -32.43 -15.24 -6.88
N GLY A 94 -33.45 -15.30 -7.74
CA GLY A 94 -34.12 -16.57 -8.04
C GLY A 94 -34.71 -17.20 -6.78
N ASP A 95 -34.47 -18.50 -6.58
CA ASP A 95 -34.97 -19.25 -5.41
C ASP A 95 -34.04 -19.18 -4.18
N LYS A 96 -32.92 -18.45 -4.27
CA LYS A 96 -31.91 -18.38 -3.20
C LYS A 96 -32.04 -17.09 -2.42
N VAL A 97 -32.20 -17.20 -1.10
CA VAL A 97 -32.09 -16.06 -0.18
C VAL A 97 -30.63 -15.61 -0.12
N GLN A 98 -30.37 -14.36 -0.52
CA GLN A 98 -29.04 -13.76 -0.48
C GLN A 98 -28.75 -13.13 0.87
N TYR A 99 -29.70 -12.36 1.39
CA TYR A 99 -29.63 -11.67 2.68
C TYR A 99 -31.04 -11.31 3.16
N TYR A 100 -31.14 -10.77 4.36
CA TYR A 100 -32.38 -10.26 4.93
C TYR A 100 -32.31 -8.76 5.17
N THR A 101 -33.45 -8.12 5.27
CA THR A 101 -33.58 -6.73 5.72
C THR A 101 -34.40 -6.67 7.00
N THR A 102 -34.08 -5.73 7.89
CA THR A 102 -34.85 -5.43 9.11
C THR A 102 -34.63 -3.97 9.48
N VAL A 103 -35.39 -3.50 10.47
CA VAL A 103 -35.12 -2.24 11.18
C VAL A 103 -34.86 -2.61 12.63
N ALA A 104 -33.84 -2.00 13.24
CA ALA A 104 -33.50 -2.21 14.64
C ALA A 104 -32.95 -0.92 15.28
N PRO A 105 -33.18 -0.70 16.59
CA PRO A 105 -32.60 0.43 17.29
C PRO A 105 -31.09 0.24 17.47
N ILE A 106 -30.35 1.36 17.43
CA ILE A 106 -28.88 1.34 17.54
C ILE A 106 -28.41 0.63 18.83
N CYS A 107 -29.09 0.85 19.96
CA CYS A 107 -28.73 0.23 21.23
C CYS A 107 -28.82 -1.31 21.20
N GLU A 108 -29.78 -1.88 20.47
CA GLU A 108 -29.86 -3.34 20.27
C GLU A 108 -28.71 -3.83 19.39
N ILE A 109 -28.46 -3.13 18.28
CA ILE A 109 -27.36 -3.49 17.36
C ILE A 109 -26.02 -3.44 18.08
N ASP A 110 -25.75 -2.38 18.84
CA ASP A 110 -24.50 -2.18 19.57
C ASP A 110 -24.27 -3.28 20.62
N ALA A 111 -25.32 -3.64 21.36
CA ALA A 111 -25.28 -4.62 22.44
C ALA A 111 -24.94 -6.05 21.97
N VAL A 112 -25.22 -6.40 20.71
CA VAL A 112 -25.01 -7.76 20.18
C VAL A 112 -24.06 -7.88 19.00
N CYS A 113 -23.55 -6.77 18.48
CA CYS A 113 -22.62 -6.79 17.34
C CYS A 113 -21.21 -6.35 17.74
N SER A 114 -20.22 -7.21 17.44
CA SER A 114 -18.79 -6.89 17.46
C SER A 114 -18.35 -6.16 16.18
N VAL A 115 -17.17 -5.55 16.18
CA VAL A 115 -16.50 -5.06 14.97
C VAL A 115 -15.26 -5.91 14.73
N PRO A 116 -15.15 -6.63 13.59
CA PRO A 116 -14.01 -7.49 13.30
C PRO A 116 -12.80 -6.67 12.81
N SER A 117 -12.39 -5.65 13.57
CA SER A 117 -11.34 -4.70 13.19
C SER A 117 -9.94 -5.17 13.58
N ILE A 118 -8.96 -4.72 12.80
CA ILE A 118 -7.53 -4.79 13.11
C ILE A 118 -7.23 -3.69 14.14
N LYS A 119 -6.58 -4.06 15.24
CA LYS A 119 -6.18 -3.09 16.29
C LYS A 119 -4.94 -2.29 15.82
N PRO A 120 -4.88 -0.97 16.07
CA PRO A 120 -3.67 -0.18 15.92
C PRO A 120 -2.53 -0.72 16.81
N GLY A 121 -1.28 -0.46 16.42
CA GLY A 121 -0.09 -0.96 17.14
C GLY A 121 0.28 -2.40 16.81
N MET A 122 -0.31 -2.98 15.74
CA MET A 122 0.05 -4.31 15.28
C MET A 122 1.45 -4.32 14.69
N MET A 123 2.32 -5.23 15.12
CA MET A 123 3.67 -5.28 14.56
C MET A 123 3.67 -5.77 13.10
N ILE A 124 4.63 -5.31 12.29
CA ILE A 124 4.86 -5.78 10.91
C ILE A 124 5.03 -7.30 10.90
N TYR A 125 5.76 -7.84 11.88
CA TYR A 125 5.91 -9.27 12.09
C TYR A 125 4.56 -10.00 12.20
N GLU A 126 3.63 -9.49 13.03
CA GLU A 126 2.33 -10.12 13.22
C GLU A 126 1.47 -10.07 11.95
N SER A 127 1.43 -8.91 11.29
CA SER A 127 0.70 -8.75 10.03
C SER A 127 1.24 -9.68 8.93
N SER A 128 2.56 -9.85 8.84
CA SER A 128 3.22 -10.76 7.89
C SER A 128 2.84 -12.23 8.14
N ARG A 129 2.78 -12.67 9.40
CA ARG A 129 2.30 -14.01 9.75
C ARG A 129 0.86 -14.26 9.30
N ARG A 130 -0.01 -13.24 9.39
CA ARG A 130 -1.41 -13.33 8.93
C ARG A 130 -1.52 -13.43 7.40
N ILE A 131 -0.57 -12.89 6.64
CA ILE A 131 -0.51 -13.05 5.18
C ILE A 131 -0.14 -14.48 4.80
N LEU A 132 0.93 -15.02 5.39
CA LEU A 132 1.37 -16.38 5.07
C LEU A 132 0.39 -17.45 5.58
N ASN A 133 -0.33 -17.17 6.67
CA ASN A 133 -1.39 -18.01 7.19
C ASN A 133 -2.72 -17.24 7.29
N PRO A 134 -3.55 -17.25 6.21
CA PRO A 134 -4.85 -16.56 6.18
C PRO A 134 -5.88 -17.07 7.19
N MET A 135 -5.63 -18.23 7.82
CA MET A 135 -6.49 -18.78 8.87
C MET A 135 -6.27 -18.11 10.23
N LEU A 136 -5.18 -17.37 10.41
CA LEU A 136 -4.95 -16.61 11.63
C LEU A 136 -5.92 -15.43 11.70
N LYS A 137 -6.52 -15.25 12.88
CA LYS A 137 -7.33 -14.07 13.23
C LYS A 137 -8.40 -13.77 12.17
N GLN A 138 -9.21 -14.78 11.85
CA GLN A 138 -10.30 -14.67 10.85
C GLN A 138 -11.35 -13.60 11.17
N LYS A 139 -11.42 -13.18 12.44
CA LYS A 139 -12.33 -12.12 12.92
C LYS A 139 -11.65 -10.74 13.03
N GLU A 140 -10.47 -10.56 12.45
CA GLU A 140 -9.76 -9.27 12.45
C GLU A 140 -9.33 -8.98 11.01
N TRP A 141 -10.11 -8.15 10.34
CA TRP A 141 -9.90 -7.82 8.93
C TRP A 141 -10.42 -6.45 8.50
N GLN A 142 -11.28 -5.78 9.27
CA GLN A 142 -11.69 -4.40 8.97
C GLN A 142 -10.71 -3.38 9.51
N ARG A 143 -10.77 -2.15 8.99
CA ARG A 143 -10.04 -1.01 9.54
C ARG A 143 -10.47 -0.74 10.98
N GLY A 144 -9.53 -0.22 11.77
CA GLY A 144 -9.81 0.28 13.11
C GLY A 144 -10.94 1.32 13.13
N LEU A 145 -11.62 1.41 14.26
CA LEU A 145 -12.58 2.46 14.52
C LEU A 145 -11.85 3.81 14.69
N ASP A 146 -12.44 4.86 14.13
CA ASP A 146 -11.91 6.21 14.14
C ASP A 146 -12.63 6.98 15.25
N SER A 147 -11.86 7.36 16.26
CA SER A 147 -12.35 8.08 17.45
C SER A 147 -13.04 9.39 17.09
N SER A 148 -12.43 10.19 16.22
CA SER A 148 -12.97 11.49 15.82
C SER A 148 -14.26 11.33 15.05
N ARG A 149 -14.34 10.31 14.18
CA ARG A 149 -15.58 9.99 13.46
C ARG A 149 -16.70 9.53 14.40
N ILE A 150 -16.39 8.74 15.43
CA ILE A 150 -17.36 8.30 16.45
C ILE A 150 -17.95 9.51 17.20
N VAL A 151 -17.09 10.40 17.70
CA VAL A 151 -17.52 11.60 18.46
C VAL A 151 -18.32 12.55 17.58
N SER A 152 -17.91 12.72 16.31
CA SER A 152 -18.62 13.56 15.33
C SER A 152 -20.02 13.04 15.05
N ILE A 153 -20.17 11.72 14.86
CA ILE A 153 -21.47 11.08 14.67
C ILE A 153 -22.36 11.24 15.90
N SER A 154 -21.81 11.08 17.11
CA SER A 154 -22.56 11.29 18.34
C SER A 154 -23.16 12.70 18.38
N SER A 155 -22.31 13.72 18.17
CA SER A 155 -22.75 15.12 18.14
C SER A 155 -23.78 15.41 17.05
N PHE A 156 -23.61 14.79 15.87
CA PHE A 156 -24.54 14.94 14.75
C PHE A 156 -25.93 14.39 15.10
N LEU A 157 -26.00 13.21 15.73
CA LEU A 157 -27.26 12.56 16.10
C LEU A 157 -27.94 13.13 17.35
N ASP A 158 -27.27 13.98 18.13
CA ASP A 158 -27.92 14.69 19.25
C ASP A 158 -28.79 15.85 18.74
N ASP A 159 -28.54 16.38 17.54
CA ASP A 159 -29.33 17.43 16.89
C ASP A 159 -30.60 16.84 16.23
N VAL A 160 -31.78 17.31 16.64
CA VAL A 160 -33.11 16.74 16.33
C VAL A 160 -33.42 16.64 14.84
N ASP A 161 -32.80 17.48 14.02
CA ASP A 161 -33.03 17.52 12.57
C ASP A 161 -32.26 16.43 11.81
N ASN A 162 -31.35 15.72 12.50
CA ASN A 162 -30.45 14.75 11.89
C ASN A 162 -30.91 13.29 12.05
N SER A 163 -30.69 12.47 11.03
CA SER A 163 -30.94 11.03 11.07
C SER A 163 -30.03 10.26 10.10
N PHE A 164 -30.00 8.93 10.21
CA PHE A 164 -29.32 8.06 9.25
C PHE A 164 -30.30 7.30 8.37
N SER A 165 -30.13 7.45 7.06
CA SER A 165 -30.88 6.67 6.06
C SER A 165 -30.11 5.44 5.55
N ASN A 166 -28.78 5.40 5.74
CA ASN A 166 -27.92 4.33 5.24
C ASN A 166 -28.01 3.08 6.12
N ALA A 167 -28.22 1.93 5.48
CA ALA A 167 -28.30 0.65 6.20
C ALA A 167 -26.99 0.28 6.91
N CYS A 168 -27.12 -0.30 8.10
CA CYS A 168 -26.04 -1.03 8.76
C CYS A 168 -26.00 -2.45 8.19
N MET A 169 -24.82 -2.97 7.91
CA MET A 169 -24.67 -4.34 7.41
C MET A 169 -24.11 -5.23 8.49
N ILE A 170 -24.79 -6.34 8.77
CA ILE A 170 -24.47 -7.24 9.88
C ILE A 170 -24.34 -8.65 9.35
N PHE A 171 -23.27 -9.34 9.74
CA PHE A 171 -23.10 -10.76 9.52
C PHE A 171 -23.49 -11.54 10.78
N ALA A 172 -24.38 -12.52 10.62
CA ALA A 172 -24.81 -13.43 11.67
C ALA A 172 -24.14 -14.81 11.47
N PRO A 173 -23.03 -15.10 12.17
CA PRO A 173 -22.40 -16.41 12.12
C PRO A 173 -23.23 -17.48 12.84
N ASP A 174 -22.87 -18.75 12.65
CA ASP A 174 -23.37 -19.83 13.51
C ASP A 174 -22.89 -19.59 14.95
N ASN A 175 -23.82 -19.33 15.86
CA ASN A 175 -23.56 -19.03 17.26
C ASN A 175 -24.73 -19.54 18.12
N SER A 176 -24.44 -20.13 19.28
CA SER A 176 -25.47 -20.64 20.21
C SER A 176 -26.40 -19.56 20.74
N SER A 177 -25.97 -18.29 20.72
CA SER A 177 -26.76 -17.13 21.12
C SER A 177 -27.75 -16.67 20.05
N ILE A 178 -27.74 -17.26 18.84
CA ILE A 178 -28.58 -16.84 17.70
C ILE A 178 -29.53 -17.98 17.33
N GLN A 179 -30.81 -17.68 17.25
CA GLN A 179 -31.84 -18.61 16.78
C GLN A 179 -32.63 -18.00 15.63
N TRP A 180 -32.85 -18.78 14.58
CA TRP A 180 -33.64 -18.39 13.41
C TRP A 180 -35.00 -19.08 13.49
N GLU A 181 -36.07 -18.30 13.48
CA GLU A 181 -37.44 -18.80 13.50
C GLU A 181 -37.98 -18.89 12.07
N ASP A 182 -38.35 -20.10 11.66
CA ASP A 182 -38.87 -20.42 10.33
C ASP A 182 -40.34 -19.98 10.18
N GLY A 183 -40.69 -19.41 9.02
CA GLY A 183 -42.06 -19.06 8.67
C GLY A 183 -42.94 -20.24 8.22
N GLY A 184 -42.37 -21.44 8.13
CA GLY A 184 -43.04 -22.68 7.71
C GLY A 184 -42.65 -23.17 6.31
N ASP A 185 -41.89 -22.37 5.56
CA ASP A 185 -41.42 -22.63 4.19
C ASP A 185 -39.90 -22.87 4.10
N GLY A 186 -39.21 -23.01 5.23
CA GLY A 186 -37.75 -23.11 5.26
C GLY A 186 -37.06 -21.75 5.29
N ILE A 187 -37.81 -20.64 5.31
CA ILE A 187 -37.29 -19.29 5.25
C ILE A 187 -37.53 -18.59 6.60
N PRO A 188 -36.43 -18.19 7.27
CA PRO A 188 -36.52 -17.43 8.50
C PRO A 188 -37.32 -16.13 8.36
N ILE A 189 -38.25 -15.90 9.28
CA ILE A 189 -39.06 -14.68 9.41
C ILE A 189 -38.65 -13.84 10.63
N ARG A 190 -37.90 -14.43 11.57
CA ARG A 190 -37.40 -13.73 12.76
C ARG A 190 -36.04 -14.28 13.18
N ILE A 191 -35.21 -13.40 13.75
CA ILE A 191 -33.98 -13.75 14.44
C ILE A 191 -34.12 -13.39 15.93
N TRP A 192 -33.76 -14.33 16.80
CA TRP A 192 -33.69 -14.15 18.25
C TRP A 192 -32.24 -14.17 18.69
N ILE A 193 -31.84 -13.20 19.51
CA ILE A 193 -30.48 -13.12 20.06
C ILE A 193 -30.55 -13.14 21.59
N ASP A 194 -29.97 -14.18 22.19
CA ASP A 194 -29.86 -14.32 23.64
C ASP A 194 -28.52 -13.77 24.14
N PHE A 195 -28.50 -13.25 25.36
CA PHE A 195 -27.32 -12.70 26.01
C PHE A 195 -26.47 -13.78 26.71
N GLN A 196 -26.51 -15.02 26.21
CA GLN A 196 -25.73 -16.13 26.79
C GLN A 196 -24.22 -15.95 26.66
N PHE A 197 -23.80 -15.11 25.71
CA PHE A 197 -22.41 -14.73 25.51
C PHE A 197 -21.84 -13.83 26.62
N LEU A 198 -22.69 -13.22 27.46
CA LEU A 198 -22.22 -12.42 28.59
C LEU A 198 -21.55 -13.31 29.65
N VAL A 199 -20.40 -12.86 30.12
CA VAL A 199 -19.60 -13.48 31.18
C VAL A 199 -19.57 -12.60 32.42
N GLU A 200 -19.13 -13.12 33.55
CA GLU A 200 -18.91 -12.31 34.76
C GLU A 200 -17.88 -11.21 34.50
N ASP A 201 -18.18 -10.01 35.00
CA ASP A 201 -17.28 -8.87 34.89
C ASP A 201 -16.05 -9.09 35.78
N GLN A 202 -14.87 -9.17 35.15
CA GLN A 202 -13.63 -9.46 35.88
C GLN A 202 -13.16 -8.30 36.78
N VAL A 203 -13.72 -7.10 36.60
CA VAL A 203 -13.34 -5.90 37.37
C VAL A 203 -14.30 -5.69 38.55
N ARG A 204 -15.61 -5.84 38.33
CA ARG A 204 -16.65 -5.61 39.34
C ARG A 204 -17.07 -6.88 40.09
N GLY A 205 -16.85 -8.06 39.51
CA GLY A 205 -17.32 -9.34 40.03
C GLY A 205 -18.84 -9.50 40.00
N SER A 206 -19.32 -10.65 40.47
CA SER A 206 -20.75 -10.95 40.62
C SER A 206 -21.51 -9.85 41.39
N PRO A 207 -22.73 -9.47 40.97
CA PRO A 207 -23.57 -10.07 39.92
C PRO A 207 -23.35 -9.46 38.51
N TYR A 208 -22.33 -8.63 38.33
CA TYR A 208 -22.14 -7.89 37.09
C TYR A 208 -21.66 -8.79 35.95
N MET A 209 -22.18 -8.53 34.77
CA MET A 209 -21.94 -9.27 33.54
C MET A 209 -21.43 -8.33 32.46
N THR A 210 -20.53 -8.79 31.62
CA THR A 210 -19.94 -8.00 30.52
C THR A 210 -19.87 -8.80 29.22
N ASP A 211 -19.85 -8.08 28.11
CA ASP A 211 -19.68 -8.58 26.75
C ASP A 211 -18.20 -8.72 26.34
N HIS A 212 -17.26 -8.45 27.23
CA HIS A 212 -15.82 -8.55 26.98
C HIS A 212 -15.09 -9.44 27.98
N THR A 213 -14.08 -10.16 27.50
CA THR A 213 -12.96 -10.56 28.36
C THR A 213 -11.83 -9.55 28.21
N THR A 214 -10.79 -9.68 29.03
CA THR A 214 -9.54 -8.89 28.93
C THR A 214 -8.98 -8.78 27.51
N VAL A 215 -9.25 -9.75 26.63
CA VAL A 215 -8.66 -9.81 25.27
C VAL A 215 -9.67 -9.95 24.14
N LYS A 216 -10.98 -10.08 24.42
CA LYS A 216 -11.94 -10.53 23.41
C LYS A 216 -13.32 -9.89 23.57
N ASP A 217 -13.87 -9.44 22.44
CA ASP A 217 -15.28 -9.09 22.27
C ASP A 217 -16.10 -10.39 22.08
N LEU A 218 -17.13 -10.60 22.90
CA LEU A 218 -17.94 -11.81 22.94
C LEU A 218 -19.26 -11.69 22.16
N ARG A 219 -19.58 -10.50 21.64
CA ARG A 219 -20.83 -10.25 20.93
C ARG A 219 -21.00 -11.19 19.73
N PRO A 220 -22.18 -11.80 19.55
CA PRO A 220 -22.36 -12.92 18.64
C PRO A 220 -22.44 -12.53 17.17
N LEU A 221 -22.86 -11.30 16.86
CA LEU A 221 -22.94 -10.76 15.51
C LEU A 221 -21.70 -9.94 15.16
N SER A 222 -21.50 -9.62 13.88
CA SER A 222 -20.42 -8.74 13.44
C SER A 222 -20.93 -7.67 12.50
N ILE A 223 -20.67 -6.40 12.82
CA ILE A 223 -20.92 -5.29 11.90
C ILE A 223 -19.91 -5.40 10.78
N ILE A 224 -20.39 -5.53 9.54
CA ILE A 224 -19.55 -5.50 8.36
C ILE A 224 -19.46 -4.10 7.75
N ASP A 225 -20.53 -3.31 7.75
CA ASP A 225 -20.49 -1.90 7.38
C ASP A 225 -21.37 -1.06 8.32
N GLY A 226 -20.97 0.19 8.58
CA GLY A 226 -21.68 1.10 9.47
C GLY A 226 -21.21 1.07 10.91
N GLN A 227 -20.02 0.53 11.17
CA GLN A 227 -19.43 0.42 12.50
C GLN A 227 -19.32 1.77 13.22
N HIS A 228 -18.84 2.83 12.56
CA HIS A 228 -18.77 4.16 13.18
C HIS A 228 -20.15 4.76 13.44
N ARG A 229 -21.15 4.44 12.61
CA ARG A 229 -22.54 4.92 12.78
C ARG A 229 -23.18 4.32 14.02
N VAL A 230 -23.05 3.00 14.21
CA VAL A 230 -23.59 2.31 15.38
C VAL A 230 -22.85 2.77 16.64
N ARG A 231 -21.51 2.77 16.62
CA ARG A 231 -20.70 3.15 17.80
C ARG A 231 -20.85 4.62 18.20
N GLY A 232 -20.97 5.53 17.23
CA GLY A 232 -21.24 6.94 17.50
C GLY A 232 -22.68 7.20 17.90
N GLY A 233 -23.65 6.53 17.28
CA GLY A 233 -25.06 6.63 17.64
C GLY A 233 -25.34 6.11 19.05
N MET A 234 -24.70 5.01 19.45
CA MET A 234 -24.78 4.50 20.82
C MET A 234 -24.30 5.52 21.86
N ARG A 235 -23.35 6.38 21.50
CA ARG A 235 -22.86 7.44 22.41
C ARG A 235 -23.81 8.63 22.52
N SER A 236 -24.64 8.87 21.51
CA SER A 236 -25.61 9.97 21.48
C SER A 236 -26.80 9.70 22.40
N GLN A 237 -27.22 10.74 23.13
CA GLN A 237 -28.35 10.66 24.06
C GLN A 237 -29.66 10.36 23.33
N ARG A 238 -29.85 10.92 22.12
CA ARG A 238 -31.00 10.57 21.27
C ARG A 238 -30.69 9.40 20.34
N GLY A 239 -29.49 9.38 19.78
CA GLY A 239 -29.08 8.48 18.71
C GLY A 239 -29.21 7.00 19.06
N HIS A 240 -28.97 6.62 20.32
CA HIS A 240 -28.97 5.20 20.70
C HIS A 240 -30.34 4.53 20.56
N GLU A 241 -31.44 5.30 20.61
CA GLU A 241 -32.81 4.79 20.41
C GLU A 241 -33.26 4.84 18.95
N LEU A 242 -32.48 5.46 18.05
CA LEU A 242 -32.87 5.59 16.65
C LEU A 242 -32.92 4.23 15.96
N ASN A 243 -34.04 3.99 15.29
CA ASN A 243 -34.23 2.86 14.40
C ASN A 243 -33.49 3.09 13.09
N ILE A 244 -32.60 2.17 12.72
CA ILE A 244 -31.88 2.23 11.45
C ILE A 244 -32.17 0.99 10.59
N PRO A 245 -32.14 1.12 9.25
CA PRO A 245 -32.23 -0.03 8.38
C PRO A 245 -31.01 -0.95 8.56
N VAL A 246 -31.24 -2.26 8.50
CA VAL A 246 -30.22 -3.29 8.67
C VAL A 246 -30.30 -4.28 7.51
N ILE A 247 -29.16 -4.59 6.91
CA ILE A 247 -28.97 -5.73 6.00
C ILE A 247 -28.28 -6.83 6.80
N LEU A 248 -28.94 -7.98 6.93
CA LEU A 248 -28.48 -9.11 7.72
C LEU A 248 -28.07 -10.27 6.81
N PHE A 249 -26.81 -10.64 6.87
CA PHE A 249 -26.25 -11.76 6.11
C PHE A 249 -26.31 -13.07 6.90
N PRO A 250 -26.87 -14.15 6.33
CA PRO A 250 -27.03 -15.44 7.03
C PRO A 250 -25.70 -16.19 7.20
N PRO A 251 -25.65 -17.17 8.12
CA PRO A 251 -24.45 -17.95 8.40
C PRO A 251 -23.91 -18.72 7.18
N LYS A 252 -24.80 -19.10 6.25
CA LYS A 252 -24.46 -19.77 4.98
C LYS A 252 -23.40 -19.00 4.17
N LEU A 253 -23.34 -17.67 4.33
CA LEU A 253 -22.38 -16.81 3.65
C LEU A 253 -20.93 -17.01 4.15
N LYS A 254 -20.76 -17.45 5.40
CA LYS A 254 -19.50 -17.55 6.14
C LYS A 254 -18.76 -16.19 6.23
N ASN A 255 -17.73 -16.12 7.08
CA ASN A 255 -16.88 -14.92 7.21
C ASN A 255 -16.31 -14.44 5.86
N ARG A 256 -15.95 -15.38 4.98
CA ARG A 256 -15.38 -15.06 3.67
C ARG A 256 -16.37 -14.35 2.75
N GLY A 257 -17.63 -14.79 2.72
CA GLY A 257 -18.64 -14.13 1.90
C GLY A 257 -18.98 -12.75 2.47
N ALA A 258 -19.08 -12.62 3.80
CA ALA A 258 -19.34 -11.34 4.46
C ALA A 258 -18.24 -10.31 4.17
N ALA A 259 -16.97 -10.72 4.26
CA ALA A 259 -15.84 -9.87 3.92
C ALA A 259 -15.76 -9.53 2.42
N LYS A 260 -16.21 -10.42 1.54
CA LYS A 260 -16.34 -10.14 0.11
C LYS A 260 -17.35 -9.01 -0.13
N TYR A 261 -18.55 -9.07 0.46
CA TYR A 261 -19.53 -8.00 0.36
C TYR A 261 -18.98 -6.67 0.89
N PHE A 262 -18.32 -6.68 2.06
CA PHE A 262 -17.68 -5.49 2.59
C PHE A 262 -16.67 -4.88 1.61
N ALA A 263 -15.79 -5.69 1.04
CA ALA A 263 -14.78 -5.22 0.12
C ALA A 263 -15.41 -4.67 -1.18
N GLU A 264 -16.45 -5.31 -1.72
CA GLU A 264 -17.17 -4.84 -2.90
C GLU A 264 -17.86 -3.49 -2.66
N ILE A 265 -18.50 -3.30 -1.51
CA ILE A 265 -19.19 -2.04 -1.16
C ILE A 265 -18.19 -0.89 -0.95
N ASN A 266 -17.13 -1.12 -0.18
CA ASN A 266 -16.11 -0.09 0.07
C ASN A 266 -15.23 0.22 -1.15
N THR A 267 -15.26 -0.61 -2.20
CA THR A 267 -14.65 -0.22 -3.48
C THR A 267 -15.47 0.83 -4.24
N LEU A 268 -16.75 1.03 -3.88
CA LEU A 268 -17.67 1.99 -4.51
C LEU A 268 -17.91 3.25 -3.67
N ALA A 269 -17.77 3.19 -2.34
CA ALA A 269 -17.92 4.32 -1.41
C ALA A 269 -16.65 4.50 -0.58
N GLU A 270 -16.12 5.75 -0.51
CA GLU A 270 -14.83 6.17 0.11
C GLU A 270 -13.70 5.11 0.08
N PRO A 271 -12.68 5.26 -0.79
CA PRO A 271 -11.66 4.23 -0.96
C PRO A 271 -10.95 3.90 0.36
N LEU A 272 -10.92 2.61 0.70
CA LEU A 272 -10.06 2.08 1.75
C LEU A 272 -8.62 2.55 1.51
N ASN A 273 -7.85 2.70 2.60
CA ASN A 273 -6.41 2.86 2.46
C ASN A 273 -5.85 1.68 1.65
N VAL A 274 -4.93 1.98 0.74
CA VAL A 274 -4.36 1.02 -0.23
C VAL A 274 -3.78 -0.23 0.44
N LEU A 275 -3.10 -0.11 1.58
CA LEU A 275 -2.52 -1.25 2.31
C LEU A 275 -3.60 -2.16 2.91
N HIS A 276 -4.67 -1.55 3.45
CA HIS A 276 -5.79 -2.29 3.99
C HIS A 276 -6.60 -2.98 2.87
N GLU A 277 -6.81 -2.28 1.75
CA GLU A 277 -7.43 -2.86 0.54
C GLU A 277 -6.62 -4.07 0.04
N LEU A 278 -5.30 -3.93 -0.02
CA LEU A 278 -4.37 -4.99 -0.41
C LEU A 278 -4.49 -6.23 0.49
N PHE A 279 -4.44 -6.03 1.81
CA PHE A 279 -4.61 -7.09 2.81
C PHE A 279 -5.92 -7.85 2.62
N MET A 280 -7.03 -7.12 2.48
CA MET A 280 -8.37 -7.67 2.28
C MET A 280 -8.47 -8.50 0.99
N ARG A 281 -7.97 -7.95 -0.11
CA ARG A 281 -8.00 -8.62 -1.42
C ARG A 281 -7.22 -9.93 -1.40
N HIS A 282 -6.05 -9.95 -0.77
CA HIS A 282 -5.26 -11.18 -0.61
C HIS A 282 -5.97 -12.20 0.29
N LYS A 283 -6.39 -11.79 1.50
CA LYS A 283 -6.99 -12.66 2.53
C LYS A 283 -8.23 -13.38 2.02
N PHE A 284 -9.08 -12.68 1.26
CA PHE A 284 -10.34 -13.24 0.74
C PHE A 284 -10.27 -13.74 -0.72
N ALA A 285 -9.12 -13.54 -1.37
CA ALA A 285 -8.87 -13.85 -2.78
C ALA A 285 -9.86 -13.18 -3.72
N LEU A 286 -9.91 -11.85 -3.68
CA LEU A 286 -10.85 -11.02 -4.44
C LEU A 286 -10.28 -10.67 -5.83
N SER A 287 -11.10 -10.79 -6.86
CA SER A 287 -10.76 -10.35 -8.23
C SER A 287 -11.02 -8.85 -8.42
N SER A 288 -10.44 -8.29 -9.48
CA SER A 288 -10.70 -6.91 -9.92
C SER A 288 -10.55 -6.78 -11.43
N ARG A 289 -11.22 -5.79 -12.02
CA ARG A 289 -10.95 -5.37 -13.41
C ARG A 289 -9.63 -4.60 -13.56
N LYS A 290 -9.10 -4.07 -12.46
CA LYS A 290 -7.80 -3.38 -12.43
C LYS A 290 -6.71 -4.40 -12.09
N GLU A 291 -5.72 -4.53 -12.98
CA GLU A 291 -4.64 -5.52 -12.87
C GLU A 291 -3.84 -5.41 -11.57
N GLU A 292 -3.64 -4.19 -11.07
CA GLU A 292 -2.91 -3.92 -9.83
C GLU A 292 -3.71 -4.27 -8.57
N ARG A 293 -5.00 -4.62 -8.70
CA ARG A 293 -5.92 -4.89 -7.59
C ARG A 293 -6.54 -6.29 -7.61
N THR A 294 -6.06 -7.20 -8.45
CA THR A 294 -6.63 -8.55 -8.58
C THR A 294 -5.80 -9.58 -7.82
N TYR A 295 -6.46 -10.40 -6.99
CA TYR A 295 -5.87 -11.35 -6.03
C TYR A 295 -6.64 -12.68 -5.95
N ALA A 296 -7.41 -13.02 -6.99
CA ALA A 296 -8.15 -14.28 -7.05
C ALA A 296 -7.24 -15.51 -7.01
N LYS A 297 -7.83 -16.69 -6.85
CA LYS A 297 -7.04 -17.94 -6.89
C LYS A 297 -6.56 -18.20 -8.32
N TYR A 298 -5.30 -18.57 -8.46
CA TYR A 298 -4.75 -19.03 -9.73
C TYR A 298 -5.46 -20.31 -10.17
N ASP A 299 -6.02 -20.30 -11.37
CA ASP A 299 -6.79 -21.43 -11.93
C ASP A 299 -5.99 -22.26 -12.95
N GLY A 300 -4.75 -21.85 -13.26
CA GLY A 300 -3.92 -22.48 -14.29
C GLY A 300 -4.02 -21.82 -15.66
N THR A 301 -4.82 -20.75 -15.81
CA THR A 301 -5.03 -20.06 -17.09
C THR A 301 -4.33 -18.71 -17.14
N LYS A 302 -4.12 -18.21 -18.36
CA LYS A 302 -3.52 -16.88 -18.60
C LYS A 302 -4.29 -15.75 -17.94
N ASN A 303 -5.60 -15.91 -17.74
CA ASN A 303 -6.47 -14.91 -17.14
C ASN A 303 -6.14 -14.65 -15.67
N THR A 304 -5.56 -15.63 -14.97
CA THR A 304 -5.23 -15.54 -13.54
C THR A 304 -3.73 -15.41 -13.27
N PHE A 305 -2.91 -15.18 -14.31
CA PHE A 305 -1.48 -14.90 -14.15
C PHE A 305 -1.22 -13.68 -13.27
N ARG A 306 -2.01 -12.63 -13.47
CA ARG A 306 -1.89 -11.40 -12.69
C ARG A 306 -2.27 -11.61 -11.24
N ASP A 307 -3.36 -12.35 -10.99
CA ASP A 307 -3.78 -12.72 -9.64
C ASP A 307 -2.69 -13.48 -8.89
N ARG A 308 -2.12 -14.51 -9.53
CA ARG A 308 -0.98 -15.27 -9.01
C ARG A 308 0.18 -14.35 -8.67
N ALA A 309 0.58 -13.51 -9.62
CA ALA A 309 1.76 -12.67 -9.48
C ALA A 309 1.63 -11.65 -8.34
N ASN A 310 0.47 -11.00 -8.21
CA ASN A 310 0.19 -10.08 -7.12
C ASN A 310 0.17 -10.80 -5.76
N ARG A 311 -0.44 -12.00 -5.68
CA ARG A 311 -0.46 -12.80 -4.45
C ARG A 311 0.94 -13.21 -4.01
N LEU A 312 1.73 -13.79 -4.93
CA LEU A 312 3.10 -14.24 -4.62
C LEU A 312 4.01 -13.07 -4.27
N ALA A 313 3.86 -11.91 -4.92
CA ALA A 313 4.61 -10.72 -4.54
C ALA A 313 4.30 -10.24 -3.11
N TYR A 314 3.02 -10.29 -2.71
CA TYR A 314 2.62 -9.91 -1.36
C TYR A 314 3.03 -10.96 -0.31
N GLU A 315 2.95 -12.25 -0.65
CA GLU A 315 3.44 -13.35 0.20
C GLU A 315 4.97 -13.29 0.34
N ALA A 316 5.72 -12.95 -0.72
CA ALA A 316 7.17 -12.74 -0.66
C ALA A 316 7.54 -11.59 0.29
N ALA A 317 6.80 -10.47 0.28
CA ALA A 317 7.00 -9.38 1.25
C ALA A 317 6.85 -9.88 2.70
N ALA A 318 5.79 -10.65 2.95
CA ALA A 318 5.53 -11.21 4.27
C ALA A 318 6.60 -12.23 4.69
N HIS A 319 7.06 -13.08 3.77
CA HIS A 319 8.14 -14.03 4.05
C HIS A 319 9.45 -13.32 4.40
N ILE A 320 9.83 -12.31 3.62
CA ILE A 320 11.06 -11.53 3.84
C ILE A 320 11.01 -10.76 5.17
N ASN A 321 9.85 -10.21 5.53
CA ASN A 321 9.66 -9.58 6.84
C ASN A 321 9.88 -10.53 8.03
N LEU A 322 9.77 -11.84 7.80
CA LEU A 322 9.94 -12.89 8.81
C LEU A 322 11.28 -13.62 8.67
N HIS A 323 12.14 -13.22 7.72
CA HIS A 323 13.38 -13.92 7.43
C HIS A 323 14.43 -13.73 8.54
N GLN A 324 14.84 -14.84 9.14
CA GLN A 324 15.90 -14.94 10.14
C GLN A 324 16.87 -16.04 9.70
N HIS A 325 18.17 -15.82 9.86
CA HIS A 325 19.22 -16.77 9.53
C HIS A 325 19.38 -17.85 10.59
N THR A 326 19.26 -17.46 11.86
CA THR A 326 19.33 -18.37 13.01
C THR A 326 18.12 -18.16 13.92
N ALA A 327 17.66 -19.26 14.53
CA ALA A 327 16.70 -19.23 15.64
C ALA A 327 17.40 -19.14 17.01
N GLU A 328 18.72 -18.92 17.01
CA GLU A 328 19.55 -18.79 18.20
C GLU A 328 19.30 -17.44 18.91
N ASP A 329 19.75 -17.30 20.15
CA ASP A 329 19.66 -16.07 20.92
C ASP A 329 21.07 -15.45 21.08
N PRO A 330 21.36 -14.26 20.52
CA PRO A 330 20.44 -13.42 19.75
C PRO A 330 20.26 -13.89 18.30
N PRO A 331 19.06 -13.72 17.71
CA PRO A 331 18.79 -14.14 16.35
C PRO A 331 19.51 -13.25 15.33
N GLU A 332 20.06 -13.86 14.29
CA GLU A 332 20.59 -13.13 13.15
C GLU A 332 19.44 -12.84 12.17
N PHE A 333 19.13 -11.56 11.98
CA PHE A 333 18.01 -11.10 11.15
C PHE A 333 18.41 -10.89 9.68
N GLY A 334 17.50 -11.19 8.76
CA GLY A 334 17.67 -10.85 7.34
C GLY A 334 17.59 -9.35 7.07
N ALA A 335 18.10 -8.93 5.91
CA ALA A 335 18.29 -7.55 5.50
C ALA A 335 17.01 -6.69 5.51
N LEU A 336 15.85 -7.31 5.29
CA LEU A 336 14.54 -6.65 5.25
C LEU A 336 13.57 -7.15 6.33
N PHE A 337 14.07 -7.84 7.36
CA PHE A 337 13.24 -8.29 8.48
C PHE A 337 12.48 -7.11 9.10
N SER A 338 11.15 -7.21 9.20
CA SER A 338 10.27 -6.12 9.68
C SER A 338 10.46 -4.74 9.02
N LEU A 339 10.93 -4.68 7.76
CA LEU A 339 11.17 -3.43 7.02
C LEU A 339 10.19 -3.16 5.88
N ILE A 340 9.26 -4.07 5.59
CA ILE A 340 8.22 -3.86 4.58
C ILE A 340 6.88 -3.63 5.30
N ARG A 341 6.33 -2.42 5.22
CA ARG A 341 5.07 -2.08 5.90
C ARG A 341 3.89 -2.75 5.21
N ILE A 342 3.13 -3.57 5.94
CA ILE A 342 2.04 -4.39 5.39
C ILE A 342 0.68 -3.71 5.55
N LEU A 343 0.46 -3.02 6.67
CA LEU A 343 -0.79 -2.38 7.08
C LEU A 343 -0.52 -0.97 7.63
N GLU A 344 -1.54 -0.11 7.59
CA GLU A 344 -1.45 1.19 8.27
C GLU A 344 -1.42 1.04 9.79
N GLU A 345 -2.10 0.01 10.30
CA GLU A 345 -2.15 -0.36 11.70
C GLU A 345 -0.78 -0.80 12.26
N ASN A 346 0.25 -0.94 11.40
CA ASN A 346 1.66 -1.02 11.80
C ASN A 346 2.20 0.35 12.24
N THR A 347 1.62 0.90 13.32
CA THR A 347 1.94 2.25 13.82
C THR A 347 3.17 2.29 14.72
N ASN A 348 3.64 1.14 15.21
CA ASN A 348 4.83 1.06 16.07
C ASN A 348 6.12 1.10 15.25
N GLU A 349 6.09 0.62 14.00
CA GLU A 349 7.24 0.57 13.10
C GLU A 349 7.22 1.69 12.05
N ASN A 350 7.59 2.90 12.49
CA ASN A 350 7.73 4.04 11.59
C ASN A 350 8.94 3.96 10.65
N ASN A 351 9.85 3.00 10.87
CA ASN A 351 11.13 2.85 10.17
C ASN A 351 11.14 1.81 9.05
N TYR A 352 10.04 1.67 8.33
CA TYR A 352 9.99 0.76 7.18
C TYR A 352 10.77 1.33 5.97
N VAL A 353 11.28 0.45 5.13
CA VAL A 353 11.98 0.74 3.87
C VAL A 353 11.02 0.99 2.73
N ILE A 354 9.95 0.19 2.64
CA ILE A 354 8.95 0.30 1.58
C ILE A 354 7.60 -0.19 2.09
N ALA A 355 6.52 0.38 1.54
CA ALA A 355 5.16 -0.08 1.81
C ALA A 355 4.76 -1.18 0.82
N ALA A 356 3.89 -2.10 1.25
CA ALA A 356 3.58 -3.30 0.48
C ALA A 356 2.90 -3.02 -0.87
N ASP A 357 2.17 -1.92 -1.01
CA ASP A 357 1.58 -1.47 -2.27
C ASP A 357 2.67 -1.22 -3.33
N MET A 358 3.72 -0.48 -2.94
CA MET A 358 4.87 -0.20 -3.78
C MET A 358 5.72 -1.45 -4.01
N TRP A 359 5.88 -2.31 -3.00
CA TRP A 359 6.54 -3.60 -3.15
C TRP A 359 5.87 -4.43 -4.24
N VAL A 360 4.57 -4.69 -4.13
CA VAL A 360 3.81 -5.49 -5.12
C VAL A 360 3.86 -4.85 -6.50
N LYS A 361 3.74 -3.52 -6.59
CA LYS A 361 3.82 -2.78 -7.87
C LYS A 361 5.09 -3.12 -8.66
N HIS A 362 6.20 -3.44 -8.00
CA HIS A 362 7.44 -3.81 -8.68
C HIS A 362 7.69 -5.33 -8.68
N ALA A 363 7.46 -6.01 -7.56
CA ALA A 363 7.78 -7.42 -7.36
C ALA A 363 6.82 -8.39 -8.08
N HIS A 364 5.60 -7.99 -8.46
CA HIS A 364 4.71 -8.87 -9.23
C HIS A 364 5.36 -9.36 -10.53
N LYS A 365 6.25 -8.55 -11.14
CA LYS A 365 6.95 -8.91 -12.38
C LYS A 365 7.83 -10.14 -12.22
N TRP A 366 8.24 -10.47 -10.99
CA TRP A 366 9.03 -11.64 -10.71
C TRP A 366 8.26 -12.93 -11.02
N PHE A 367 6.93 -12.86 -10.90
CA PHE A 367 6.00 -13.98 -10.99
C PHE A 367 5.13 -13.96 -12.27
N MET A 368 5.37 -13.01 -13.18
CA MET A 368 4.71 -12.91 -14.48
C MET A 368 5.44 -13.75 -15.54
N PRO A 369 4.81 -14.05 -16.69
CA PRO A 369 5.52 -14.59 -17.85
C PRO A 369 6.71 -13.68 -18.22
N GLY A 370 7.92 -14.25 -18.27
CA GLY A 370 9.17 -13.52 -18.50
C GLY A 370 9.90 -13.04 -17.24
N GLY A 371 9.33 -13.24 -16.06
CA GLY A 371 10.04 -13.12 -14.79
C GLY A 371 10.84 -14.38 -14.42
N PRO A 372 11.63 -14.35 -13.34
CA PRO A 372 12.35 -15.50 -12.80
C PRO A 372 11.45 -16.67 -12.35
N TYR A 373 10.20 -16.39 -11.95
CA TYR A 373 9.26 -17.39 -11.42
C TYR A 373 7.95 -17.42 -12.20
N PRO A 374 8.00 -17.72 -13.51
CA PRO A 374 6.81 -17.71 -14.35
C PRO A 374 5.78 -18.74 -13.86
N PRO A 375 4.49 -18.58 -14.21
CA PRO A 375 3.47 -19.56 -13.87
C PRO A 375 3.87 -20.96 -14.40
N PRO A 376 3.83 -22.00 -13.55
CA PRO A 376 4.24 -23.34 -13.96
C PRO A 376 3.25 -23.91 -14.97
N PRO A 377 3.70 -24.85 -15.82
CA PRO A 377 2.83 -25.57 -16.74
C PRO A 377 1.84 -26.51 -16.03
N ASN A 378 2.19 -27.03 -14.84
CA ASN A 378 1.36 -27.92 -14.03
C ASN A 378 1.02 -27.30 -12.66
N ARG A 379 -0.13 -27.67 -12.06
CA ARG A 379 -0.54 -27.20 -10.73
C ARG A 379 0.37 -27.81 -9.65
N GLY A 380 1.33 -27.03 -9.16
CA GLY A 380 2.22 -27.39 -8.06
C GLY A 380 3.42 -26.45 -8.06
N GLU A 381 3.56 -25.64 -7.02
CA GLU A 381 4.65 -24.66 -6.89
C GLU A 381 5.29 -24.82 -5.53
N ASP A 382 6.62 -24.95 -5.53
CA ASP A 382 7.40 -24.72 -4.35
C ASP A 382 7.70 -23.23 -4.21
N ARG A 383 6.73 -22.51 -3.64
CA ARG A 383 6.85 -21.07 -3.41
C ARG A 383 7.88 -20.73 -2.34
N GLU A 384 8.25 -21.67 -1.47
CA GLU A 384 9.22 -21.43 -0.40
C GLU A 384 10.60 -21.17 -0.98
N ASP A 385 10.99 -21.92 -2.02
CA ASP A 385 12.22 -21.72 -2.76
C ASP A 385 12.30 -20.31 -3.39
N TYR A 386 11.21 -19.82 -3.99
CA TYR A 386 11.16 -18.48 -4.59
C TYR A 386 11.36 -17.39 -3.53
N PHE A 387 10.72 -17.55 -2.38
CA PHE A 387 10.79 -16.56 -1.30
C PHE A 387 12.16 -16.58 -0.62
N LYS A 388 12.75 -17.77 -0.44
CA LYS A 388 14.10 -17.94 0.07
C LYS A 388 15.15 -17.35 -0.86
N GLU A 389 15.03 -17.58 -2.17
CA GLU A 389 15.92 -16.99 -3.17
C GLU A 389 15.82 -15.45 -3.18
N ALA A 390 14.60 -14.90 -3.06
CA ALA A 390 14.41 -13.45 -2.93
C ALA A 390 15.04 -12.89 -1.64
N ALA A 391 14.90 -13.58 -0.50
CA ALA A 391 15.55 -13.17 0.75
C ALA A 391 17.08 -13.17 0.63
N ASN A 392 17.67 -14.25 0.10
CA ASN A 392 19.11 -14.38 -0.14
C ASN A 392 19.68 -13.23 -0.98
N PHE A 393 18.92 -12.71 -1.95
CA PHE A 393 19.33 -11.57 -2.76
C PHE A 393 19.49 -10.29 -1.93
N PHE A 394 18.55 -9.99 -1.03
CA PHE A 394 18.65 -8.80 -0.17
C PHE A 394 19.75 -8.94 0.87
N ASP A 395 19.95 -10.13 1.43
CA ASP A 395 21.04 -10.38 2.37
C ASP A 395 22.40 -10.25 1.69
N ALA A 396 22.53 -10.79 0.47
CA ALA A 396 23.73 -10.61 -0.34
C ALA A 396 23.98 -9.14 -0.69
N PHE A 397 22.93 -8.39 -1.02
CA PHE A 397 23.07 -6.96 -1.30
C PHE A 397 23.49 -6.17 -0.06
N MET A 398 22.94 -6.49 1.12
CA MET A 398 23.36 -5.93 2.40
C MET A 398 24.85 -6.21 2.68
N ASP A 399 25.31 -7.44 2.41
CA ASP A 399 26.73 -7.80 2.56
C ASP A 399 27.63 -6.96 1.65
N VAL A 400 27.29 -6.87 0.36
CA VAL A 400 28.03 -6.05 -0.61
C VAL A 400 28.07 -4.58 -0.18
N CYS A 401 26.96 -4.05 0.35
CA CYS A 401 26.92 -2.68 0.84
C CYS A 401 27.85 -2.45 2.03
N ASN A 402 27.92 -3.39 2.97
CA ASN A 402 28.62 -3.22 4.24
C ASN A 402 30.10 -3.66 4.21
N GLU A 403 30.57 -4.24 3.12
CA GLU A 403 31.93 -4.75 2.96
C GLU A 403 32.97 -3.63 2.72
N GLY A 404 34.14 -3.73 3.36
CA GLY A 404 35.33 -2.95 2.99
C GLY A 404 35.45 -1.51 3.53
N TRP A 405 34.57 -1.07 4.44
CA TRP A 405 34.59 0.31 4.94
C TRP A 405 35.44 0.53 6.21
N GLY A 406 36.46 1.40 6.13
CA GLY A 406 37.37 1.69 7.24
C GLY A 406 36.78 2.54 8.38
N ASP A 407 35.69 3.26 8.14
CA ASP A 407 35.03 4.12 9.13
C ASP A 407 34.05 3.36 10.06
N LYS A 408 33.91 2.04 9.86
CA LYS A 408 33.01 1.14 10.62
C LYS A 408 31.53 1.52 10.57
N LYS A 409 31.11 2.39 9.65
CA LYS A 409 29.70 2.74 9.46
C LYS A 409 29.05 1.78 8.47
N LYS A 410 27.84 1.32 8.79
CA LYS A 410 27.07 0.46 7.89
C LYS A 410 26.38 1.29 6.81
N ARG A 411 26.45 0.80 5.57
CA ARG A 411 25.76 1.33 4.39
C ARG A 411 24.42 0.61 4.14
N TRP A 412 24.11 -0.38 4.97
CA TRP A 412 22.79 -0.96 5.14
C TRP A 412 22.56 -1.29 6.62
N LEU A 413 21.47 -0.79 7.18
CA LEU A 413 21.09 -0.96 8.58
C LEU A 413 19.98 -2.00 8.73
N LEU A 414 20.07 -2.84 9.77
CA LEU A 414 19.00 -3.74 10.19
C LEU A 414 17.88 -2.96 10.90
N TRP A 415 16.74 -3.63 11.09
CA TRP A 415 15.53 -3.02 11.64
C TRP A 415 15.73 -2.35 13.01
N HIS A 416 16.48 -2.98 13.91
CA HIS A 416 16.75 -2.47 15.25
C HIS A 416 17.80 -1.36 15.25
N GLU A 417 18.51 -1.16 14.14
CA GLU A 417 19.51 -0.10 13.96
C GLU A 417 18.89 1.18 13.36
N LEU A 418 17.71 1.07 12.73
CA LEU A 418 16.99 2.21 12.18
C LEU A 418 16.31 3.02 13.29
N GLN A 419 16.57 4.33 13.33
CA GLN A 419 15.99 5.25 14.32
C GLN A 419 14.74 5.96 13.78
N ALA A 420 13.71 6.09 14.62
CA ALA A 420 12.38 6.65 14.27
C ALA A 420 12.42 8.07 13.69
N ASN A 421 13.44 8.85 14.08
CA ASN A 421 13.61 10.24 13.66
C ASN A 421 15.00 10.42 13.03
N ASP A 422 15.13 10.09 11.76
CA ASP A 422 16.40 10.23 11.03
C ASP A 422 16.66 11.67 10.52
N GLY A 423 16.38 12.69 11.33
CA GLY A 423 16.72 14.08 11.01
C GLY A 423 18.23 14.30 10.85
N GLN A 424 19.06 13.36 11.33
CA GLN A 424 20.52 13.41 11.25
C GLN A 424 21.10 12.72 9.99
N GLY A 425 20.28 12.04 9.18
CA GLY A 425 20.73 11.40 7.94
C GLY A 425 21.66 10.19 8.15
N LYS A 426 21.40 9.40 9.21
CA LYS A 426 22.08 8.13 9.49
C LYS A 426 21.53 6.97 8.65
N ARG A 427 20.32 7.07 8.11
CA ARG A 427 19.73 6.05 7.23
C ARG A 427 20.47 6.07 5.90
N PRO A 428 21.05 4.94 5.48
CA PRO A 428 21.63 4.82 4.15
C PRO A 428 20.61 5.12 3.05
N TYR A 429 21.04 5.86 2.03
CA TYR A 429 20.15 6.40 1.01
C TYR A 429 19.51 5.33 0.12
N ILE A 430 20.08 4.13 0.04
CA ILE A 430 19.45 2.98 -0.62
C ILE A 430 18.21 2.47 0.12
N GLN A 431 18.13 2.66 1.44
CA GLN A 431 17.01 2.20 2.25
C GLN A 431 15.82 3.17 2.25
N TYR A 432 15.83 4.25 1.48
CA TYR A 432 14.64 5.10 1.30
C TYR A 432 13.66 4.47 0.29
N ASN A 433 12.36 4.70 0.48
CA ASN A 433 11.27 4.11 -0.33
C ASN A 433 11.45 4.30 -1.83
N THR A 434 11.94 5.46 -2.28
CA THR A 434 12.23 5.68 -3.70
C THR A 434 13.40 4.81 -4.17
N SER A 435 14.55 4.90 -3.50
CA SER A 435 15.80 4.22 -3.91
C SER A 435 15.66 2.70 -3.93
N VAL A 436 15.07 2.08 -2.91
CA VAL A 436 14.98 0.60 -2.81
C VAL A 436 14.23 -0.04 -3.98
N ARG A 437 13.36 0.72 -4.69
CA ARG A 437 12.68 0.24 -5.90
C ARG A 437 13.66 -0.15 -6.99
N SER A 438 14.85 0.47 -7.03
CA SER A 438 15.91 0.11 -7.98
C SER A 438 16.37 -1.34 -7.81
N LEU A 439 16.39 -1.84 -6.57
CA LEU A 439 16.72 -3.24 -6.28
C LEU A 439 15.61 -4.17 -6.76
N LEU A 440 14.34 -3.81 -6.51
CA LEU A 440 13.19 -4.63 -6.90
C LEU A 440 13.11 -4.86 -8.41
N VAL A 441 13.43 -3.84 -9.21
CA VAL A 441 13.39 -3.97 -10.67
C VAL A 441 14.64 -4.62 -11.26
N ASN A 442 15.77 -4.61 -10.55
CA ASN A 442 16.99 -5.26 -10.99
C ASN A 442 17.10 -6.72 -10.58
N TYR A 443 16.38 -7.13 -9.54
CA TYR A 443 16.35 -8.52 -9.09
C TYR A 443 16.16 -9.55 -10.22
N PRO A 444 15.17 -9.42 -11.13
CA PRO A 444 15.03 -10.33 -12.27
C PRO A 444 16.26 -10.39 -13.19
N ASN A 445 16.95 -9.26 -13.38
CA ASN A 445 18.16 -9.21 -14.21
C ASN A 445 19.30 -9.97 -13.55
N VAL A 446 19.45 -9.85 -12.23
CA VAL A 446 20.50 -10.56 -11.46
C VAL A 446 20.22 -12.06 -11.44
N VAL A 447 18.97 -12.47 -11.19
CA VAL A 447 18.59 -13.89 -11.29
C VAL A 447 18.91 -14.42 -12.68
N LYS A 448 18.48 -13.72 -13.74
CA LYS A 448 18.78 -14.12 -15.11
C LYS A 448 20.30 -14.25 -15.35
N MET A 449 21.09 -13.26 -14.94
CA MET A 449 22.55 -13.28 -15.10
C MET A 449 23.18 -14.51 -14.42
N VAL A 450 22.74 -14.85 -13.20
CA VAL A 450 23.23 -16.03 -12.48
C VAL A 450 22.81 -17.32 -13.19
N ARG A 451 21.57 -17.41 -13.68
CA ARG A 451 21.07 -18.60 -14.40
C ARG A 451 21.76 -18.78 -15.75
N ASP A 452 21.97 -17.70 -16.49
CA ASP A 452 22.67 -17.69 -17.78
C ASP A 452 24.16 -18.05 -17.63
N SER A 453 24.74 -17.93 -16.42
CA SER A 453 26.09 -18.42 -16.11
C SER A 453 26.18 -19.94 -15.96
N GLY A 454 25.08 -20.69 -16.15
CA GLY A 454 25.01 -22.14 -15.97
C GLY A 454 24.74 -22.61 -14.54
N PHE A 455 24.37 -21.71 -13.61
CA PHE A 455 24.06 -22.10 -12.23
C PHE A 455 22.76 -22.91 -12.14
N SER A 456 22.87 -24.17 -11.75
CA SER A 456 21.80 -25.18 -11.87
C SER A 456 21.03 -25.49 -10.58
N SER A 457 21.52 -25.08 -9.40
CA SER A 457 20.82 -25.33 -8.12
C SER A 457 19.46 -24.65 -8.10
N THR A 458 18.42 -25.31 -7.60
CA THR A 458 17.04 -24.78 -7.55
C THR A 458 16.99 -23.40 -6.88
N VAL A 459 17.71 -23.20 -5.77
CA VAL A 459 17.79 -21.93 -5.04
C VAL A 459 19.18 -21.31 -5.22
N ILE A 460 19.23 -20.06 -5.67
CA ILE A 460 20.45 -19.23 -5.67
C ILE A 460 20.77 -18.84 -4.22
N THR A 461 22.00 -19.16 -3.80
CA THR A 461 22.47 -18.91 -2.43
C THR A 461 22.88 -17.46 -2.22
N ARG A 462 22.89 -17.00 -0.96
CA ARG A 462 23.41 -15.67 -0.55
C ARG A 462 24.82 -15.41 -1.12
N ASN A 463 25.73 -16.38 -0.99
CA ASN A 463 27.10 -16.24 -1.51
C ASN A 463 27.14 -16.08 -3.04
N ARG A 464 26.31 -16.83 -3.77
CA ARG A 464 26.25 -16.72 -5.23
C ARG A 464 25.70 -15.36 -5.68
N PHE A 465 24.66 -14.86 -5.00
CA PHE A 465 24.19 -13.49 -5.23
C PHE A 465 25.24 -12.45 -4.85
N LYS A 466 25.99 -12.64 -3.77
CA LYS A 466 27.05 -11.71 -3.36
C LYS A 466 28.10 -11.56 -4.46
N GLN A 467 28.50 -12.66 -5.09
CA GLN A 467 29.40 -12.65 -6.25
C GLN A 467 28.79 -11.91 -7.45
N ALA A 468 27.52 -12.19 -7.77
CA ALA A 468 26.79 -11.54 -8.86
C ALA A 468 26.61 -10.02 -8.65
N LEU A 469 26.50 -9.58 -7.40
CA LEU A 469 26.27 -8.19 -7.03
C LEU A 469 27.56 -7.40 -6.77
N ARG A 470 28.73 -8.05 -6.86
CA ARG A 470 30.02 -7.49 -6.45
C ARG A 470 30.36 -6.14 -7.09
N THR A 471 29.95 -5.92 -8.34
CA THR A 471 30.16 -4.66 -9.08
C THR A 471 29.40 -3.48 -8.49
N LEU A 472 28.37 -3.71 -7.68
CA LEU A 472 27.65 -2.69 -6.92
C LEU A 472 28.31 -2.38 -5.58
N GLY A 473 29.45 -2.99 -5.28
CA GLY A 473 30.30 -2.61 -4.16
C GLY A 473 30.81 -1.17 -4.32
N ASN A 474 31.32 -0.60 -3.22
CA ASN A 474 31.89 0.76 -3.17
C ASN A 474 30.94 1.94 -3.46
N ILE A 475 29.63 1.71 -3.53
CA ILE A 475 28.66 2.83 -3.51
C ILE A 475 28.52 3.31 -2.07
N ASP A 476 28.95 4.54 -1.78
CA ASP A 476 28.80 5.10 -0.44
C ASP A 476 27.38 5.61 -0.21
N TRP A 477 26.52 4.72 0.31
CA TRP A 477 25.13 5.04 0.62
C TRP A 477 24.94 6.07 1.73
N LEU A 478 26.01 6.53 2.38
CA LEU A 478 25.99 7.62 3.36
C LEU A 478 26.41 8.98 2.76
N ASP A 479 26.85 9.01 1.50
CA ASP A 479 27.30 10.23 0.85
C ASP A 479 26.14 11.18 0.57
N ARG A 480 26.15 12.33 1.26
CA ARG A 480 25.10 13.38 1.20
C ARG A 480 24.83 13.88 -0.22
N ARG A 481 25.78 13.74 -1.14
CA ARG A 481 25.61 14.12 -2.55
C ARG A 481 24.56 13.26 -3.28
N LEU A 482 24.23 12.06 -2.77
CA LEU A 482 23.15 11.24 -3.35
C LEU A 482 21.76 11.80 -3.07
N LYS A 483 21.58 12.58 -1.99
CA LYS A 483 20.26 13.02 -1.51
C LYS A 483 19.47 13.86 -2.52
N PRO A 484 20.04 14.90 -3.16
CA PRO A 484 19.32 15.71 -4.15
C PRO A 484 18.84 14.90 -5.36
N TYR A 485 19.52 13.79 -5.66
CA TYR A 485 19.34 13.03 -6.88
C TYR A 485 18.40 11.83 -6.72
N TYR A 486 18.54 11.08 -5.63
CA TYR A 486 17.95 9.73 -5.52
C TYR A 486 16.86 9.56 -4.44
N ILE A 487 16.72 10.52 -3.51
CA ILE A 487 15.77 10.42 -2.39
C ILE A 487 14.47 11.19 -2.65
N GLY A 488 14.42 11.96 -3.75
CA GLY A 488 13.23 12.71 -4.13
C GLY A 488 11.98 11.84 -4.33
N THR A 489 10.83 12.50 -4.42
CA THR A 489 9.58 11.85 -4.81
C THR A 489 9.51 11.70 -6.34
N GLY A 490 8.76 10.70 -6.79
CA GLY A 490 8.47 10.49 -8.20
C GLY A 490 9.29 9.38 -8.87
N GLU A 491 9.13 9.31 -10.19
CA GLU A 491 9.65 8.21 -11.02
C GLU A 491 11.13 8.38 -11.47
N PRO A 492 11.61 9.57 -11.87
CA PRO A 492 12.98 9.74 -12.39
C PRO A 492 14.13 9.29 -11.47
N PRO A 493 14.12 9.58 -10.14
CA PRO A 493 15.22 9.23 -9.25
C PRO A 493 15.52 7.73 -9.24
N TRP A 494 14.52 6.91 -8.91
CA TRP A 494 14.71 5.46 -8.81
C TRP A 494 14.96 4.81 -10.17
N GLN A 495 14.36 5.32 -11.24
CA GLN A 495 14.58 4.79 -12.60
C GLN A 495 16.02 5.03 -13.08
N SER A 496 16.58 6.21 -12.76
CA SER A 496 17.98 6.51 -13.07
C SER A 496 18.91 5.60 -12.28
N LEU A 497 18.67 5.46 -10.97
CA LEU A 497 19.46 4.57 -10.12
C LEU A 497 19.39 3.11 -10.59
N ALA A 498 18.20 2.63 -10.93
CA ALA A 498 18.03 1.26 -11.39
C ALA A 498 18.76 1.01 -12.72
N ARG A 499 18.79 2.01 -13.61
CA ARG A 499 19.53 1.88 -14.87
C ARG A 499 21.04 1.92 -14.66
N TRP A 500 21.54 2.80 -13.80
CA TRP A 500 22.96 2.82 -13.43
C TRP A 500 23.39 1.48 -12.84
N MET A 501 22.62 0.94 -11.87
CA MET A 501 22.88 -0.38 -11.28
C MET A 501 22.88 -1.48 -12.35
N LYS A 502 21.93 -1.42 -13.29
CA LYS A 502 21.88 -2.37 -14.39
C LYS A 502 23.11 -2.27 -15.31
N ASP A 503 23.50 -1.06 -15.69
CA ASP A 503 24.68 -0.81 -16.52
C ASP A 503 25.97 -1.30 -15.84
N ALA A 504 26.07 -1.16 -14.52
CA ALA A 504 27.16 -1.69 -13.70
C ALA A 504 27.18 -3.22 -13.64
N LEU A 505 26.02 -3.85 -13.41
CA LEU A 505 25.87 -5.31 -13.39
C LEU A 505 26.17 -5.97 -14.75
N GLU A 506 25.95 -5.25 -15.85
CA GLU A 506 26.30 -5.72 -17.21
C GLU A 506 27.83 -5.86 -17.42
N ARG A 507 28.69 -5.44 -16.47
CA ARG A 507 30.12 -5.81 -16.42
C ARG A 507 30.35 -7.26 -16.01
N GLY A 508 29.34 -7.95 -15.48
CA GLY A 508 29.47 -9.30 -14.94
C GLY A 508 30.04 -9.30 -13.51
N GLU A 509 30.78 -10.36 -13.17
CA GLU A 509 31.27 -10.64 -11.81
C GLU A 509 32.65 -10.06 -11.55
N GLU A 510 32.86 -8.83 -12.02
CA GLU A 510 34.09 -8.09 -11.82
C GLU A 510 34.13 -7.42 -10.44
N ASP A 511 35.34 -7.00 -10.03
CA ASP A 511 35.53 -6.15 -8.87
C ASP A 511 34.85 -4.78 -9.04
N PRO A 512 34.33 -4.19 -7.95
CA PRO A 512 33.82 -2.83 -7.98
C PRO A 512 34.97 -1.86 -8.30
N TYR A 513 34.66 -0.81 -9.05
CA TYR A 513 35.62 0.29 -9.22
C TYR A 513 35.89 1.00 -7.88
N PRO A 514 37.01 1.73 -7.74
CA PRO A 514 37.27 2.54 -6.56
C PRO A 514 36.12 3.52 -6.26
N VAL A 515 35.88 3.82 -4.97
CA VAL A 515 34.84 4.76 -4.53
C VAL A 515 34.93 6.10 -5.27
N SER A 516 36.15 6.60 -5.53
CA SER A 516 36.39 7.86 -6.26
C SER A 516 35.90 7.84 -7.71
N GLU A 517 35.90 6.68 -8.37
CA GLU A 517 35.39 6.51 -9.73
C GLU A 517 33.87 6.25 -9.74
N VAL A 518 33.40 5.40 -8.82
CA VAL A 518 31.97 5.09 -8.65
C VAL A 518 31.17 6.36 -8.31
N MET A 519 31.67 7.15 -7.37
CA MET A 519 31.04 8.37 -6.85
C MET A 519 31.53 9.65 -7.55
N SER A 520 32.13 9.53 -8.74
CA SER A 520 32.63 10.66 -9.50
C SER A 520 31.48 11.53 -10.06
N GLU A 521 31.73 12.84 -10.14
CA GLU A 521 30.89 13.81 -10.86
C GLU A 521 31.40 14.04 -12.29
N ASP A 522 32.61 13.58 -12.62
CA ASP A 522 33.32 13.92 -13.86
C ASP A 522 33.36 12.76 -14.87
N ILE A 523 33.15 11.52 -14.43
CA ILE A 523 33.19 10.34 -15.30
C ILE A 523 31.80 10.08 -15.89
N SER A 524 31.55 10.60 -17.09
CA SER A 524 30.26 10.46 -17.77
C SER A 524 30.17 9.16 -18.57
N SER A 525 29.00 8.52 -18.56
CA SER A 525 28.64 7.37 -19.42
C SER A 525 29.64 6.20 -19.48
N GLU A 526 30.27 5.87 -18.35
CA GLU A 526 31.00 4.61 -18.17
C GLU A 526 30.24 3.63 -17.25
N ARG A 527 30.26 2.34 -17.60
CA ARG A 527 29.55 1.29 -16.86
C ARG A 527 30.12 1.17 -15.45
N GLY A 528 29.28 1.31 -14.43
CA GLY A 528 29.70 1.16 -13.02
C GLY A 528 30.55 2.32 -12.46
N LYS A 529 30.67 3.43 -13.19
CA LYS A 529 31.32 4.66 -12.72
C LYS A 529 30.37 5.85 -12.79
N GLY A 530 30.74 6.95 -12.15
CA GLY A 530 30.07 8.24 -12.34
C GLY A 530 28.60 8.27 -11.92
N LEU A 531 28.25 7.68 -10.77
CA LEU A 531 26.88 7.69 -10.24
C LEU A 531 26.33 9.11 -10.02
N LEU A 532 27.23 10.08 -9.79
CA LEU A 532 26.93 11.50 -9.61
C LEU A 532 27.21 12.34 -10.86
N SER A 533 27.66 11.73 -11.96
CA SER A 533 28.04 12.45 -13.17
C SER A 533 26.83 12.66 -14.10
N PRO A 534 26.81 13.75 -14.89
CA PRO A 534 25.96 13.82 -16.08
C PRO A 534 26.27 12.66 -17.05
N VAL A 535 25.37 12.46 -18.02
CA VAL A 535 25.61 11.51 -19.10
C VAL A 535 26.18 12.22 -20.31
N GLU A 536 26.91 11.49 -21.14
CA GLU A 536 27.38 12.01 -22.42
C GLU A 536 26.23 12.16 -23.43
N LYS A 537 26.53 12.83 -24.54
CA LYS A 537 25.62 12.90 -25.69
C LYS A 537 25.44 11.52 -26.30
N GLY A 538 24.19 11.17 -26.58
CA GLY A 538 23.87 9.91 -27.26
C GLY A 538 24.33 9.95 -28.72
N GLY A 539 24.70 8.79 -29.27
CA GLY A 539 24.91 8.67 -30.71
C GLY A 539 23.63 9.02 -31.48
N ILE A 540 23.77 9.68 -32.62
CA ILE A 540 22.67 10.04 -33.51
C ILE A 540 23.13 9.86 -34.95
N ASP A 541 22.44 9.02 -35.70
CA ASP A 541 22.81 8.70 -37.07
C ASP A 541 21.59 8.28 -37.89
N PHE A 542 21.72 8.27 -39.21
CA PHE A 542 20.71 7.74 -40.11
C PHE A 542 20.85 6.21 -40.20
N THR A 543 19.74 5.50 -40.46
CA THR A 543 19.83 4.05 -40.74
C THR A 543 20.54 3.75 -42.06
N GLN A 544 20.63 4.73 -42.96
CA GLN A 544 21.20 4.58 -44.30
C GLN A 544 22.49 5.41 -44.44
N PRO A 545 23.53 4.91 -45.12
CA PRO A 545 24.81 5.61 -45.30
C PRO A 545 24.70 6.94 -46.06
N VAL A 546 23.69 7.04 -46.92
CA VAL A 546 23.29 8.26 -47.62
C VAL A 546 21.82 8.47 -47.30
N TYR A 547 21.50 9.52 -46.56
CA TYR A 547 20.11 9.83 -46.24
C TYR A 547 19.40 10.38 -47.47
N LYS A 548 18.11 10.08 -47.59
CA LYS A 548 17.20 10.67 -48.57
C LYS A 548 16.23 11.59 -47.86
N TRP A 549 15.84 12.68 -48.54
CA TRP A 549 14.74 13.52 -48.05
C TRP A 549 13.46 12.68 -47.93
N PRO A 550 12.64 12.85 -46.88
CA PRO A 550 11.44 12.03 -46.71
C PRO A 550 10.48 12.17 -47.90
N HIS A 551 10.03 11.06 -48.47
CA HIS A 551 9.03 11.01 -49.54
C HIS A 551 7.80 10.19 -49.11
N PRO A 552 6.63 10.31 -49.79
CA PRO A 552 5.37 9.67 -49.34
C PRO A 552 5.45 8.18 -48.99
N ASN A 553 6.35 7.42 -49.62
CA ASN A 553 6.56 5.99 -49.37
C ASN A 553 7.99 5.65 -48.87
N GLU A 554 8.83 6.66 -48.64
CA GLU A 554 10.21 6.50 -48.18
C GLU A 554 10.42 7.41 -46.96
N PRO A 555 10.04 6.97 -45.76
CA PRO A 555 10.29 7.74 -44.55
C PRO A 555 11.78 7.72 -44.22
N LEU A 556 12.24 8.77 -43.56
CA LEU A 556 13.59 8.84 -43.02
C LEU A 556 13.62 8.24 -41.62
N GLU A 557 14.62 7.40 -41.35
CA GLU A 557 14.81 6.80 -40.04
C GLU A 557 16.11 7.30 -39.41
N VAL A 558 15.98 7.82 -38.19
CA VAL A 558 17.10 8.27 -37.36
C VAL A 558 17.25 7.30 -36.19
N VAL A 559 18.41 6.66 -36.12
CA VAL A 559 18.80 5.82 -34.99
C VAL A 559 19.49 6.69 -33.95
N VAL A 560 19.05 6.56 -32.71
CA VAL A 560 19.71 7.20 -31.58
C VAL A 560 20.17 6.15 -30.59
N THR A 561 21.44 6.26 -30.19
CA THR A 561 22.09 5.38 -29.22
C THR A 561 22.02 6.01 -27.84
N ARG A 562 21.58 5.23 -26.87
CA ARG A 562 21.48 5.60 -25.46
C ARG A 562 22.87 5.71 -24.86
N PRO A 563 23.24 6.84 -24.23
CA PRO A 563 24.42 6.90 -23.38
C PRO A 563 24.32 5.90 -22.23
N ILE A 564 25.41 5.26 -21.86
CA ILE A 564 25.47 4.46 -20.64
C ILE A 564 25.05 5.32 -19.44
N ASN A 565 24.39 4.71 -18.46
CA ASN A 565 23.78 5.33 -17.28
C ASN A 565 22.55 6.22 -17.55
N ALA A 566 22.24 6.57 -18.80
CA ALA A 566 21.03 7.34 -19.13
C ALA A 566 19.76 6.49 -19.00
N ARG A 567 18.65 7.09 -18.56
CA ARG A 567 17.33 6.44 -18.52
C ARG A 567 16.90 5.95 -19.91
N ARG A 568 15.98 5.00 -19.96
CA ARG A 568 15.46 4.45 -21.23
C ARG A 568 14.60 5.41 -22.05
N ALA A 569 14.06 6.45 -21.44
CA ALA A 569 13.25 7.43 -22.17
C ALA A 569 14.18 8.36 -22.98
N CYS A 570 13.98 8.44 -24.30
CA CYS A 570 14.46 9.55 -25.13
C CYS A 570 13.27 10.37 -25.61
N GLU A 571 13.47 11.68 -25.64
CA GLU A 571 12.56 12.64 -26.29
C GLU A 571 13.17 13.05 -27.63
N GLY A 572 12.48 12.80 -28.73
CA GLY A 572 12.86 13.24 -30.07
C GLY A 572 12.04 14.48 -30.46
N GLN A 573 12.67 15.46 -31.06
CA GLN A 573 12.03 16.70 -31.51
C GLN A 573 12.56 17.12 -32.88
N LEU A 574 11.66 17.54 -33.75
CA LEU A 574 11.96 18.05 -35.08
C LEU A 574 11.75 19.56 -35.12
N TYR A 575 12.68 20.26 -35.76
CA TYR A 575 12.72 21.72 -35.87
C TYR A 575 13.01 22.16 -37.31
N ASP A 576 12.54 23.36 -37.68
CA ASP A 576 13.00 24.07 -38.88
C ASP A 576 14.31 24.84 -38.61
N LEU A 577 14.78 25.59 -39.61
CA LEU A 577 15.98 26.43 -39.56
C LEU A 577 15.92 27.49 -38.45
N ASP A 578 14.73 28.01 -38.16
CA ASP A 578 14.48 29.04 -37.15
C ASP A 578 14.19 28.44 -35.76
N LEU A 579 14.39 27.12 -35.59
CA LEU A 579 14.12 26.36 -34.38
C LEU A 579 12.65 26.35 -33.94
N ASN A 580 11.71 26.54 -34.86
CA ASN A 580 10.29 26.31 -34.59
C ASN A 580 9.99 24.80 -34.62
N SER A 581 9.25 24.32 -33.62
CA SER A 581 8.92 22.90 -33.55
C SER A 581 7.98 22.47 -34.67
N LEU A 582 8.37 21.41 -35.38
CA LEU A 582 7.60 20.79 -36.47
C LEU A 582 6.85 19.52 -36.05
N ASN A 583 6.95 19.12 -34.77
CA ASN A 583 6.45 17.83 -34.29
C ASN A 583 4.97 17.58 -34.64
N GLN A 584 4.10 18.57 -34.45
CA GLN A 584 2.66 18.44 -34.77
C GLN A 584 2.42 18.35 -36.28
N LYS A 585 3.09 19.19 -37.07
CA LYS A 585 2.97 19.21 -38.54
C LYS A 585 3.41 17.87 -39.14
N ALA A 586 4.47 17.28 -38.60
CA ALA A 586 5.02 16.01 -39.04
C ALA A 586 4.31 14.77 -38.46
N GLY A 587 3.32 14.93 -37.58
CA GLY A 587 2.73 13.81 -36.84
C GLY A 587 3.76 13.03 -36.02
N PHE A 588 4.85 13.70 -35.60
CA PHE A 588 6.06 13.06 -35.10
C PHE A 588 5.89 12.59 -33.66
N LYS A 589 6.28 11.33 -33.39
CA LYS A 589 6.21 10.75 -32.05
C LYS A 589 7.35 11.27 -31.18
N VAL A 590 7.03 12.21 -30.30
CA VAL A 590 8.01 12.90 -29.44
C VAL A 590 8.69 11.99 -28.42
N LYS A 591 8.03 10.92 -27.94
CA LYS A 591 8.58 10.04 -26.90
C LYS A 591 8.82 8.64 -27.43
N SER A 592 10.04 8.15 -27.24
CA SER A 592 10.39 6.75 -27.49
C SER A 592 11.15 6.15 -26.31
N TYR A 593 11.25 4.81 -26.30
CA TYR A 593 11.96 4.05 -25.27
C TYR A 593 13.03 3.19 -25.92
N GLY A 594 14.28 3.37 -25.49
CA GLY A 594 15.42 2.56 -25.93
C GLY A 594 15.23 1.08 -25.62
N LYS A 595 15.43 0.21 -26.62
CA LYS A 595 15.42 -1.25 -26.48
C LYS A 595 16.68 -1.86 -27.10
N PRO A 596 17.61 -2.45 -26.33
CA PRO A 596 18.02 -2.11 -24.96
C PRO A 596 18.84 -0.82 -24.87
N ASP A 597 19.54 -0.44 -25.95
CA ASP A 597 20.51 0.66 -25.98
C ASP A 597 20.37 1.60 -27.19
N SER A 598 19.35 1.39 -28.03
CA SER A 598 19.02 2.34 -29.09
C SER A 598 17.51 2.40 -29.32
N THR A 599 17.07 3.43 -30.02
CA THR A 599 15.71 3.53 -30.56
C THR A 599 15.76 4.23 -31.91
N THR A 600 14.76 3.97 -32.74
CA THR A 600 14.63 4.58 -34.06
C THR A 600 13.46 5.54 -34.04
N PHE A 601 13.68 6.74 -34.55
CA PHE A 601 12.65 7.71 -34.84
C PHE A 601 12.40 7.76 -36.34
N THR A 602 11.14 7.68 -36.73
CA THR A 602 10.72 7.70 -38.13
C THR A 602 10.12 9.07 -38.44
N ILE A 603 10.71 9.76 -39.42
CA ILE A 603 10.22 11.03 -39.95
C ILE A 603 9.51 10.72 -41.27
N HIS A 604 8.19 10.79 -41.24
CA HIS A 604 7.36 10.59 -42.42
C HIS A 604 7.29 11.88 -43.26
N HIS A 605 7.05 11.73 -44.56
CA HIS A 605 6.70 12.86 -45.42
C HIS A 605 5.33 13.44 -45.03
N TRP A 606 5.20 14.77 -45.06
CA TRP A 606 3.91 15.47 -44.92
C TRP A 606 3.78 16.59 -45.96
N ASN A 607 2.56 17.04 -46.23
CA ASN A 607 2.31 18.13 -47.17
C ASN A 607 2.99 19.42 -46.71
N GLY A 608 3.91 19.93 -47.53
CA GLY A 608 4.67 21.15 -47.24
C GLY A 608 6.05 20.91 -46.61
N ILE A 609 6.48 19.65 -46.39
CA ILE A 609 7.85 19.36 -45.93
C ILE A 609 8.90 19.95 -46.88
N ASP A 610 8.62 19.97 -48.18
CA ASP A 610 9.51 20.50 -49.22
C ASP A 610 9.73 22.02 -49.14
N GLN A 611 8.92 22.75 -48.35
CA GLN A 611 9.13 24.19 -48.14
C GLN A 611 10.29 24.47 -47.18
N TYR A 612 10.73 23.46 -46.44
CA TYR A 612 11.82 23.55 -45.47
C TYR A 612 13.14 23.18 -46.17
N PRO A 613 14.10 24.10 -46.34
CA PRO A 613 15.40 23.79 -46.93
C PRO A 613 16.26 22.93 -46.01
N GLU A 614 15.96 22.97 -44.71
CA GLU A 614 16.68 22.28 -43.66
C GLU A 614 15.73 21.80 -42.56
N LEU A 615 15.99 20.62 -42.00
CA LEU A 615 15.34 20.12 -40.79
C LEU A 615 16.40 19.76 -39.75
N THR A 616 16.19 20.16 -38.50
CA THR A 616 17.05 19.73 -37.38
C THR A 616 16.29 18.75 -36.51
N PHE A 617 16.81 17.53 -36.38
CA PHE A 617 16.31 16.56 -35.42
C PHE A 617 17.19 16.55 -34.16
N VAL A 618 16.54 16.61 -32.99
CA VAL A 618 17.17 16.61 -31.68
C VAL A 618 16.65 15.41 -30.88
N CYS A 619 17.52 14.54 -30.37
CA CYS A 619 17.15 13.58 -29.32
C CYS A 619 17.78 14.01 -28.00
N THR A 620 16.97 13.89 -26.95
CA THR A 620 17.35 14.20 -25.58
C THR A 620 17.27 12.93 -24.73
N TRP A 621 18.39 12.61 -24.09
CA TRP A 621 18.49 11.62 -23.01
C TRP A 621 18.62 12.33 -21.67
N GLY A 622 18.51 11.58 -20.56
CA GLY A 622 18.81 12.17 -19.25
C GLY A 622 18.79 11.20 -18.09
N THR A 623 19.37 11.65 -16.99
CA THR A 623 19.37 11.03 -15.67
C THR A 623 18.60 11.94 -14.70
N THR A 624 18.77 11.70 -13.41
CA THR A 624 18.29 12.58 -12.35
C THR A 624 19.29 13.72 -12.07
N VAL A 625 20.58 13.53 -12.44
CA VAL A 625 21.66 14.52 -12.31
C VAL A 625 21.53 15.55 -13.42
N ASP A 626 21.48 15.09 -14.67
CA ASP A 626 21.19 15.94 -15.83
C ASP A 626 19.92 15.46 -16.52
N ARG A 627 18.88 16.29 -16.48
CA ARG A 627 17.57 15.95 -17.01
C ARG A 627 17.53 15.91 -18.53
N ARG A 628 18.43 16.62 -19.23
CA ARG A 628 18.36 16.84 -20.68
C ARG A 628 19.74 17.02 -21.33
N VAL A 629 20.32 15.90 -21.73
CA VAL A 629 21.52 15.87 -22.60
C VAL A 629 21.08 15.60 -24.03
N SER A 630 21.34 16.55 -24.92
CA SER A 630 20.81 16.52 -26.29
C SER A 630 21.87 16.34 -27.36
N SER A 631 21.55 15.50 -28.34
CA SER A 631 22.28 15.32 -29.59
C SER A 631 21.42 15.83 -30.74
N ARG A 632 22.05 16.40 -31.77
CA ARG A 632 21.34 16.94 -32.94
C ARG A 632 21.95 16.44 -34.23
N ILE A 633 21.11 16.24 -35.23
CA ILE A 633 21.49 15.98 -36.62
C ILE A 633 20.67 16.89 -37.53
N THR A 634 21.34 17.42 -38.55
CA THR A 634 20.74 18.36 -39.50
C THR A 634 20.60 17.67 -40.84
N LEU A 635 19.44 17.84 -41.45
CA LEU A 635 19.04 17.33 -42.74
C LEU A 635 18.98 18.51 -43.69
N VAL A 636 19.84 18.54 -44.70
CA VAL A 636 19.79 19.55 -45.74
C VAL A 636 19.09 18.94 -46.94
N ARG A 637 18.12 19.66 -47.51
CA ARG A 637 17.45 19.22 -48.73
C ARG A 637 18.48 19.20 -49.88
N PRO A 638 18.63 18.07 -50.61
CA PRO A 638 19.55 17.98 -51.74
C PRO A 638 19.29 19.00 -52.84
#